data_AF-A0AAW1JMJ0-F1
#
_entry.id   AF-A0AAW1JMJ0-F1
#
_cell.length_a   1.000
_cell.length_b   1.000
_cell.length_c   1.000
_cell.angle_alpha   90.00
_cell.angle_beta   90.00
_cell.angle_gamma   90.00
#
_symmetry.space_group_name_H-M   'P 1'
#
loop_
_entity.id
_entity.type
_entity.pdbx_description
1 polymer ?
#
loop_
_entity_poly.entity_id
_entity_poly.type
_entity_poly.pdbx_seq_one_letter_code
_entity_poly.pdbx_strand_id
1 'polypeptide(L)'
;MSFLRRRKGPPPQKEATIENNEEQTPQKIKITKKRDKKWTCVDSCCWFVGCICCTWWFMLFMYNAMPASFPQYVTEAITGPMSDPPGVKLRKEGLTVKHPVVFVPGIVTGGLELWEGKLCAEGLFRKRLWGGTFGDLYKRPLCWVEHMSLDNVTGLDPPGIRVRPVSGLVAADYFAPGYFVWAVLIANLARIGYEEKTMYMAAYDWRISFQNTEVRDQSLSRIKSNIELMVATNGGKKVVVIPHSMGALYFLHFMKWVEAPAPIGGGGGPDWCARHIKAVMNIGGPFLGVPKAVAGLFSAEAKDIAVARSVAPSVLDKDVFGLQTLQHVMRMTRTWDTTMSMIPKGGETIWGNLDWSPEDGYDCTPKKQKNNSIHSSNKSGMQALDVSGKGVHYGRIISFGKNVAEAHSSRIDSVDFRDATKGTNLANATCHSVWTEYHEMGMPGIKAVADYKVYTAGSILDLLNYVAPKMMKRGDTHHSYGIADDLGDPKYNNYKYWSNPLETTLPNAPEMEIFSLYGVGIPTERAYVYKMSTAADCYIPFQIDTLANGANDGSCLKGGVYNVNGDETVPVLSAGYMSAKGWRGKTRFNPSGMKTYIREYDHAPPANLLEGRGTQSGAHVDIMGNFALIEDILRVAAGANGEELGGDRVYSDIFEWSERINLKL
;
A
#
# COMPACT_ATOMS: atom_id res chain seq x y z
N MET A 1 11.28 67.23 38.24
CA MET A 1 11.08 67.74 39.62
C MET A 1 12.09 67.08 40.56
N SER A 2 12.11 67.52 41.81
CA SER A 2 13.06 67.13 42.87
C SER A 2 13.01 65.63 43.24
N PHE A 3 14.20 65.05 43.47
CA PHE A 3 14.55 64.02 44.48
C PHE A 3 13.63 62.80 44.71
N LEU A 4 14.26 61.61 44.72
CA LEU A 4 14.36 60.82 45.97
C LEU A 4 15.58 59.88 45.93
N ARG A 5 15.97 59.33 47.09
CA ARG A 5 17.31 58.75 47.38
C ARG A 5 17.20 57.65 48.45
N ARG A 6 18.18 56.72 48.51
CA ARG A 6 18.41 55.62 49.50
C ARG A 6 17.83 54.25 49.06
N ARG A 7 18.40 53.08 49.41
CA ARG A 7 19.63 52.76 50.20
C ARG A 7 20.12 51.29 50.06
N LYS A 8 21.37 51.07 50.50
CA LYS A 8 22.01 49.81 50.99
C LYS A 8 22.37 48.76 49.92
N GLY A 9 23.42 47.95 50.09
CA GLY A 9 24.43 47.92 51.17
C GLY A 9 25.68 47.06 50.81
N PRO A 10 26.81 47.20 51.55
CA PRO A 10 28.12 46.64 51.17
C PRO A 10 28.45 45.25 51.78
N PRO A 11 29.55 44.59 51.34
CA PRO A 11 29.91 43.20 51.70
C PRO A 11 31.11 43.08 52.68
N PRO A 12 31.46 41.86 53.11
CA PRO A 12 32.83 41.46 53.49
C PRO A 12 33.58 40.89 52.25
N GLN A 13 34.91 40.97 52.03
CA GLN A 13 36.09 40.78 52.90
C GLN A 13 36.18 39.35 53.49
N LYS A 14 37.34 38.73 53.75
CA LYS A 14 38.80 39.06 53.78
C LYS A 14 39.54 37.70 53.62
N GLU A 15 40.82 37.50 53.29
CA GLU A 15 42.03 38.28 52.90
C GLU A 15 42.98 37.23 52.19
N ALA A 16 44.23 37.40 51.75
CA ALA A 16 45.29 38.42 51.74
C ALA A 16 46.22 38.14 50.50
N THR A 17 47.50 38.56 50.32
CA THR A 17 48.51 39.30 51.12
C THR A 17 49.56 39.93 50.19
N ILE A 18 50.00 41.16 50.49
CA ILE A 18 51.34 41.75 50.24
C ILE A 18 51.83 41.94 48.78
N GLU A 19 52.00 43.21 48.42
CA GLU A 19 52.82 43.73 47.31
C GLU A 19 54.30 43.90 47.75
N ASN A 20 55.21 44.14 46.80
CA ASN A 20 56.25 45.19 46.96
C ASN A 20 57.06 45.48 45.68
N ASN A 21 56.94 46.72 45.22
CA ASN A 21 57.95 47.65 44.69
C ASN A 21 58.88 47.30 43.51
N GLU A 22 58.60 48.04 42.42
CA GLU A 22 59.52 48.96 41.70
C GLU A 22 60.71 48.45 40.85
N GLU A 23 61.16 49.35 39.98
CA GLU A 23 61.96 49.10 38.78
C GLU A 23 63.48 49.05 39.06
N GLN A 24 64.21 48.22 38.31
CA GLN A 24 65.32 48.71 37.45
C GLN A 24 65.88 47.65 36.48
N THR A 25 65.80 47.96 35.19
CA THR A 25 66.53 47.32 34.07
C THR A 25 68.03 47.72 34.05
N PRO A 26 68.99 46.98 33.40
CA PRO A 26 68.81 46.45 32.03
C PRO A 26 69.49 45.11 31.62
N GLN A 27 68.91 44.54 30.55
CA GLN A 27 69.52 43.82 29.42
C GLN A 27 70.65 42.80 29.64
N LYS A 28 70.39 41.54 29.23
CA LYS A 28 71.40 40.67 28.60
C LYS A 28 70.80 39.70 27.56
N ILE A 29 71.36 39.76 26.35
CA ILE A 29 71.50 38.70 25.33
C ILE A 29 70.24 37.85 24.99
N LYS A 30 69.65 38.10 23.81
CA LYS A 30 68.66 37.20 23.19
C LYS A 30 69.35 35.98 22.56
N ILE A 31 69.09 34.77 23.08
CA ILE A 31 69.37 33.51 22.38
C ILE A 31 68.08 33.01 21.70
N THR A 32 68.15 32.72 20.40
CA THR A 32 67.03 32.22 19.60
C THR A 32 66.70 30.76 19.93
N LYS A 33 65.55 30.52 20.57
CA LYS A 33 64.93 29.18 20.64
C LYS A 33 63.85 29.05 19.56
N LYS A 34 63.93 27.99 18.74
CA LYS A 34 62.79 27.52 17.94
C LYS A 34 61.62 27.21 18.88
N ARG A 35 60.40 27.58 18.47
CA ARG A 35 59.17 27.22 19.16
C ARG A 35 58.46 26.15 18.34
N ASP A 36 58.63 24.89 18.71
CA ASP A 36 57.82 23.81 18.15
C ASP A 36 56.37 24.01 18.61
N LYS A 37 55.46 24.22 17.66
CA LYS A 37 54.02 24.29 17.93
C LYS A 37 53.51 22.88 18.23
N LYS A 38 53.40 22.54 19.52
CA LYS A 38 52.59 21.39 19.95
C LYS A 38 51.16 21.60 19.47
N TRP A 39 50.72 20.81 18.50
CA TRP A 39 49.30 20.66 18.17
C TRP A 39 48.58 20.11 19.41
N THR A 40 47.41 20.66 19.73
CA THR A 40 46.52 20.09 20.74
C THR A 40 45.61 19.04 20.13
N CYS A 41 45.01 18.19 20.96
CA CYS A 41 44.01 17.23 20.51
C CYS A 41 42.78 17.93 19.88
N VAL A 42 42.50 19.18 20.27
CA VAL A 42 41.43 19.99 19.70
C VAL A 42 41.78 20.44 18.29
N ASP A 43 43.00 20.92 18.05
CA ASP A 43 43.47 21.30 16.70
C ASP A 43 43.38 20.10 15.74
N SER A 44 43.81 18.92 16.19
CA SER A 44 43.75 17.70 15.40
C SER A 44 42.32 17.23 15.13
N CYS A 45 41.40 17.38 16.09
CA CYS A 45 39.97 17.08 15.91
C CYS A 45 39.32 18.04 14.92
N CYS A 46 39.54 19.35 15.07
CA CYS A 46 39.03 20.37 14.14
C CYS A 46 39.61 20.19 12.73
N TRP A 47 40.88 19.79 12.60
CA TRP A 47 41.48 19.44 11.31
C TRP A 47 40.82 18.19 10.69
N PHE A 48 40.58 17.14 11.47
CA PHE A 48 39.93 15.92 11.00
C PHE A 48 38.48 16.15 10.56
N VAL A 49 37.70 16.91 11.35
CA VAL A 49 36.35 17.35 10.96
C VAL A 49 36.39 18.24 9.71
N GLY A 50 37.38 19.14 9.60
CA GLY A 50 37.63 19.93 8.39
C GLY A 50 37.89 19.05 7.17
N CYS A 51 38.74 18.03 7.28
CA CYS A 51 38.99 17.06 6.21
C CYS A 51 37.73 16.25 5.86
N ILE A 52 36.91 15.82 6.83
CA ILE A 52 35.63 15.14 6.57
C ILE A 52 34.67 16.07 5.82
N CYS A 53 34.51 17.32 6.26
CA CYS A 53 33.67 18.30 5.58
C CYS A 53 34.17 18.57 4.14
N CYS A 54 35.47 18.80 3.95
CA CYS A 54 36.03 19.05 2.63
C CYS A 54 35.94 17.83 1.70
N THR A 55 36.15 16.61 2.20
CA THR A 55 35.98 15.38 1.40
C THR A 55 34.51 15.08 1.10
N TRP A 56 33.59 15.37 2.02
CA TRP A 56 32.15 15.28 1.79
C TRP A 56 31.70 16.28 0.71
N TRP A 57 32.09 17.56 0.83
CA TRP A 57 31.81 18.57 -0.20
C TRP A 57 32.47 18.27 -1.53
N PHE A 58 33.68 17.70 -1.55
CA PHE A 58 34.34 17.26 -2.78
C PHE A 58 33.61 16.05 -3.41
N MET A 59 33.21 15.05 -2.63
CA MET A 59 32.39 13.93 -3.12
C MET A 59 31.04 14.42 -3.65
N LEU A 60 30.38 15.36 -2.96
CA LEU A 60 29.13 15.96 -3.40
C LEU A 60 29.32 16.76 -4.70
N PHE A 61 30.41 17.52 -4.83
CA PHE A 61 30.76 18.23 -6.05
C PHE A 61 31.05 17.26 -7.19
N MET A 62 31.87 16.23 -6.97
CA MET A 62 32.17 15.19 -7.96
C MET A 62 30.92 14.42 -8.40
N TYR A 63 29.97 14.17 -7.50
CA TYR A 63 28.67 13.57 -7.80
C TYR A 63 27.80 14.48 -8.69
N ASN A 64 27.73 15.78 -8.40
CA ASN A 64 26.96 16.73 -9.21
C ASN A 64 27.66 17.14 -10.53
N ALA A 65 29.00 17.01 -10.60
CA ALA A 65 29.80 17.20 -11.81
C ALA A 65 29.93 15.92 -12.66
N MET A 66 29.44 14.79 -12.16
CA MET A 66 29.46 13.51 -12.88
C MET A 66 28.49 13.58 -14.08
N PRO A 67 28.92 13.26 -15.30
CA PRO A 67 28.00 13.14 -16.43
C PRO A 67 26.95 12.06 -16.13
N ALA A 68 25.67 12.33 -16.43
CA ALA A 68 24.58 11.38 -16.20
C ALA A 68 24.77 10.02 -16.92
N SER A 69 25.61 9.97 -17.94
CA SER A 69 26.03 8.75 -18.64
C SER A 69 27.11 7.94 -17.92
N PHE A 70 27.82 8.48 -16.93
CA PHE A 70 28.94 7.78 -16.28
C PHE A 70 28.50 6.60 -15.40
N PRO A 71 27.44 6.70 -14.55
CA PRO A 71 26.90 5.53 -13.85
C PRO A 71 26.40 4.46 -14.82
N GLN A 72 25.84 4.89 -15.96
CA GLN A 72 25.31 4.01 -17.01
C GLN A 72 26.44 3.26 -17.71
N TYR A 73 27.52 3.95 -18.09
CA TYR A 73 28.74 3.38 -18.67
C TYR A 73 29.45 2.41 -17.71
N VAL A 74 29.56 2.75 -16.42
CA VAL A 74 30.14 1.86 -15.40
C VAL A 74 29.27 0.60 -15.21
N THR A 75 27.94 0.75 -15.22
CA THR A 75 27.02 -0.41 -15.11
C THR A 75 27.12 -1.31 -16.35
N GLU A 76 27.14 -0.73 -17.55
CA GLU A 76 27.28 -1.45 -18.83
C GLU A 76 28.64 -2.16 -18.95
N ALA A 77 29.72 -1.55 -18.45
CA ALA A 77 31.05 -2.16 -18.39
C ALA A 77 31.17 -3.32 -17.36
N ILE A 78 30.28 -3.40 -16.37
CA ILE A 78 30.27 -4.44 -15.32
C ILE A 78 29.28 -5.56 -15.64
N THR A 79 28.11 -5.22 -16.20
CA THR A 79 26.98 -6.16 -16.41
C THR A 79 26.74 -6.53 -17.87
N GLY A 80 27.42 -5.89 -18.81
CA GLY A 80 27.18 -6.02 -20.25
C GLY A 80 26.12 -5.04 -20.76
N PRO A 81 25.81 -5.08 -22.07
CA PRO A 81 24.80 -4.19 -22.66
C PRO A 81 23.43 -4.46 -22.06
N MET A 82 22.82 -3.43 -21.47
CA MET A 82 21.45 -3.53 -20.96
C MET A 82 20.48 -3.89 -22.08
N SER A 83 19.56 -4.83 -21.82
CA SER A 83 18.45 -5.14 -22.73
C SER A 83 17.65 -3.88 -23.07
N ASP A 84 17.30 -3.69 -24.35
CA ASP A 84 16.43 -2.59 -24.78
C ASP A 84 15.19 -2.47 -23.88
N PRO A 85 14.86 -1.28 -23.36
CA PRO A 85 13.59 -1.05 -22.69
C PRO A 85 12.42 -1.47 -23.61
N PRO A 86 11.31 -2.03 -23.08
CA PRO A 86 10.29 -2.66 -23.92
C PRO A 86 9.73 -1.77 -25.04
N GLY A 87 9.53 -0.47 -24.80
CA GLY A 87 9.10 0.46 -25.84
C GLY A 87 10.14 0.70 -26.95
N VAL A 88 11.42 0.49 -26.69
CA VAL A 88 12.49 0.51 -27.71
C VAL A 88 12.51 -0.81 -28.48
N LYS A 89 12.41 -1.95 -27.79
CA LYS A 89 12.30 -3.30 -28.38
C LYS A 89 11.12 -3.38 -29.35
N LEU A 90 9.92 -3.05 -28.86
CA LEU A 90 8.68 -3.14 -29.65
C LEU A 90 8.65 -2.14 -30.82
N ARG A 91 9.32 -0.97 -30.70
CA ARG A 91 9.53 -0.08 -31.85
C ARG A 91 10.44 -0.69 -32.92
N LYS A 92 11.48 -1.46 -32.53
CA LYS A 92 12.31 -2.23 -33.49
C LYS A 92 11.52 -3.37 -34.16
N GLU A 93 10.55 -3.95 -33.45
CA GLU A 93 9.56 -4.90 -34.01
C GLU A 93 8.48 -4.22 -34.88
N GLY A 94 8.47 -2.88 -34.99
CA GLY A 94 7.53 -2.12 -35.83
C GLY A 94 6.18 -1.80 -35.19
N LEU A 95 5.98 -2.03 -33.89
CA LEU A 95 4.73 -1.71 -33.21
C LEU A 95 4.54 -0.19 -33.07
N THR A 96 3.29 0.25 -33.23
CA THR A 96 2.85 1.64 -33.11
C THR A 96 1.56 1.77 -32.31
N VAL A 97 1.25 2.99 -31.86
CA VAL A 97 -0.02 3.37 -31.22
C VAL A 97 -1.24 2.94 -32.06
N LYS A 98 -2.24 2.32 -31.41
CA LYS A 98 -3.46 1.82 -32.06
C LYS A 98 -4.72 1.97 -31.19
N HIS A 99 -4.66 1.57 -29.92
CA HIS A 99 -5.76 1.74 -28.96
C HIS A 99 -5.38 2.81 -27.92
N PRO A 100 -6.23 3.82 -27.63
CA PRO A 100 -5.93 4.80 -26.59
C PRO A 100 -5.86 4.14 -25.21
N VAL A 101 -5.03 4.66 -24.31
CA VAL A 101 -4.75 4.06 -23.00
C VAL A 101 -5.34 4.89 -21.86
N VAL A 102 -6.02 4.23 -20.93
CA VAL A 102 -6.59 4.85 -19.72
C VAL A 102 -5.97 4.24 -18.47
N PHE A 103 -5.23 5.02 -17.70
CA PHE A 103 -4.67 4.60 -16.42
C PHE A 103 -5.67 4.87 -15.29
N VAL A 104 -5.90 3.90 -14.40
CA VAL A 104 -6.75 4.07 -13.21
C VAL A 104 -5.92 3.82 -11.95
N PRO A 105 -5.62 4.85 -11.14
CA PRO A 105 -4.71 4.74 -10.00
C PRO A 105 -5.28 3.91 -8.86
N GLY A 106 -4.40 3.26 -8.11
CA GLY A 106 -4.72 2.60 -6.83
C GLY A 106 -4.78 3.58 -5.66
N ILE A 107 -5.14 3.07 -4.48
CA ILE A 107 -5.11 3.84 -3.23
C ILE A 107 -3.73 4.45 -3.02
N VAL A 108 -3.66 5.66 -2.43
CA VAL A 108 -2.46 6.48 -2.22
C VAL A 108 -1.59 6.80 -3.45
N THR A 109 -1.80 6.23 -4.63
CA THR A 109 -0.90 6.46 -5.79
C THR A 109 -1.15 7.77 -6.53
N GLY A 110 -2.35 8.35 -6.41
CA GLY A 110 -2.70 9.65 -7.00
C GLY A 110 -2.35 10.83 -6.08
N GLY A 111 -1.76 11.90 -6.63
CA GLY A 111 -1.50 13.13 -5.87
C GLY A 111 -2.79 13.87 -5.49
N LEU A 112 -2.83 14.49 -4.30
CA LEU A 112 -3.94 15.32 -3.83
C LEU A 112 -3.46 16.74 -3.51
N GLU A 113 -4.18 17.77 -3.96
CA GLU A 113 -3.88 19.19 -3.70
C GLU A 113 -4.96 19.92 -2.88
N LEU A 114 -4.54 20.89 -2.08
CA LEU A 114 -5.42 21.71 -1.23
C LEU A 114 -6.09 22.83 -2.02
N TRP A 115 -7.41 22.95 -1.93
CA TRP A 115 -8.21 24.03 -2.53
C TRP A 115 -8.83 24.98 -1.50
N GLU A 116 -9.07 24.51 -0.28
CA GLU A 116 -9.53 25.29 0.86
C GLU A 116 -9.07 24.62 2.15
N GLY A 117 -8.66 25.38 3.15
CA GLY A 117 -8.21 24.84 4.41
C GLY A 117 -8.26 25.87 5.54
N LYS A 118 -8.13 25.38 6.78
CA LYS A 118 -8.15 26.18 8.00
C LYS A 118 -6.86 27.01 8.13
N LEU A 119 -6.84 27.94 9.09
CA LEU A 119 -5.70 28.85 9.34
C LEU A 119 -4.34 28.14 9.44
N CYS A 120 -4.28 26.91 9.99
CA CYS A 120 -3.04 26.14 10.05
C CYS A 120 -2.49 25.72 8.66
N ALA A 121 -3.29 25.77 7.60
CA ALA A 121 -2.91 25.47 6.22
C ALA A 121 -2.65 26.74 5.38
N GLU A 122 -2.57 27.93 6.00
CA GLU A 122 -2.21 29.17 5.33
C GLU A 122 -0.87 29.04 4.56
N GLY A 123 -0.87 29.52 3.32
CA GLY A 123 0.23 29.37 2.35
C GLY A 123 0.22 28.08 1.51
N LEU A 124 -0.67 27.12 1.79
CA LEU A 124 -0.69 25.80 1.12
C LEU A 124 -1.68 25.68 -0.05
N PHE A 125 -2.33 26.77 -0.50
CA PHE A 125 -3.26 26.73 -1.63
C PHE A 125 -2.60 26.16 -2.89
N ARG A 126 -3.25 25.16 -3.49
CA ARG A 126 -2.78 24.32 -4.61
C ARG A 126 -1.37 23.72 -4.44
N LYS A 127 -0.96 23.49 -3.19
CA LYS A 127 0.16 22.60 -2.87
C LYS A 127 -0.36 21.16 -2.75
N ARG A 128 0.46 20.20 -3.17
CA ARG A 128 0.18 18.77 -2.97
C ARG A 128 0.30 18.44 -1.47
N LEU A 129 -0.80 18.03 -0.84
CA LEU A 129 -0.80 17.43 0.51
C LEU A 129 -0.42 15.94 0.47
N TRP A 130 -0.46 15.34 -0.72
CA TRP A 130 -0.09 13.96 -0.96
C TRP A 130 0.55 13.81 -2.34
N GLY A 131 1.61 12.99 -2.46
CA GLY A 131 2.34 12.77 -3.71
C GLY A 131 3.19 13.97 -4.17
N GLY A 132 3.97 14.59 -3.29
CA GLY A 132 4.81 15.75 -3.63
C GLY A 132 5.87 16.08 -2.58
N THR A 133 6.44 17.28 -2.63
CA THR A 133 7.54 17.69 -1.75
C THR A 133 7.06 17.96 -0.31
N PHE A 134 7.11 16.93 0.55
CA PHE A 134 6.61 16.95 1.93
C PHE A 134 7.27 17.96 2.91
N GLY A 135 8.26 18.76 2.46
CA GLY A 135 9.08 19.62 3.31
C GLY A 135 8.33 20.69 4.10
N ASP A 136 7.23 21.25 3.57
CA ASP A 136 6.35 22.17 4.32
C ASP A 136 5.29 21.45 5.17
N LEU A 137 5.07 20.15 4.90
CA LEU A 137 4.05 19.33 5.53
C LEU A 137 4.53 18.76 6.86
N TYR A 138 5.78 18.30 6.92
CA TYR A 138 6.43 17.85 8.17
C TYR A 138 6.49 18.94 9.24
N LYS A 139 6.37 20.22 8.86
CA LYS A 139 6.30 21.37 9.79
C LYS A 139 4.94 21.48 10.50
N ARG A 140 3.88 20.82 10.01
CA ARG A 140 2.49 20.97 10.48
C ARG A 140 1.71 19.64 10.52
N PRO A 141 2.21 18.58 11.18
CA PRO A 141 1.65 17.21 11.07
C PRO A 141 0.19 17.10 11.49
N LEU A 142 -0.21 17.74 12.60
CA LEU A 142 -1.62 17.72 13.06
C LEU A 142 -2.56 18.43 12.07
N CYS A 143 -2.10 19.49 11.43
CA CYS A 143 -2.86 20.19 10.40
C CYS A 143 -3.05 19.30 9.16
N TRP A 144 -2.01 18.56 8.74
CA TRP A 144 -2.12 17.61 7.64
C TRP A 144 -3.10 16.47 7.96
N VAL A 145 -3.03 15.88 9.16
CA VAL A 145 -3.99 14.86 9.63
C VAL A 145 -5.43 15.38 9.57
N GLU A 146 -5.66 16.64 9.97
CA GLU A 146 -6.97 17.28 9.90
C GLU A 146 -7.47 17.47 8.46
N HIS A 147 -6.60 17.87 7.52
CA HIS A 147 -6.97 18.13 6.12
C HIS A 147 -7.07 16.86 5.26
N MET A 148 -6.39 15.78 5.65
CA MET A 148 -6.51 14.48 4.98
C MET A 148 -7.65 13.63 5.52
N SER A 149 -8.13 13.89 6.74
CA SER A 149 -9.32 13.24 7.28
C SER A 149 -10.57 13.65 6.50
N LEU A 150 -11.51 12.72 6.34
CA LEU A 150 -12.86 12.98 5.85
C LEU A 150 -13.82 13.18 7.04
N ASP A 151 -15.00 13.74 6.78
CA ASP A 151 -16.04 13.90 7.78
C ASP A 151 -16.61 12.54 8.22
N ASN A 152 -16.74 12.38 9.54
CA ASN A 152 -17.07 11.09 10.16
C ASN A 152 -18.52 10.64 9.96
N VAL A 153 -19.41 11.49 9.43
CA VAL A 153 -20.82 11.18 9.17
C VAL A 153 -21.09 11.01 7.67
N THR A 154 -20.50 11.85 6.83
CA THR A 154 -20.79 11.94 5.40
C THR A 154 -19.78 11.24 4.49
N GLY A 155 -18.55 10.99 4.94
CA GLY A 155 -17.49 10.45 4.09
C GLY A 155 -17.02 11.42 2.98
N LEU A 156 -17.21 12.73 3.20
CA LEU A 156 -16.80 13.83 2.30
C LEU A 156 -15.75 14.73 2.99
N ASP A 157 -15.31 15.82 2.35
CA ASP A 157 -14.37 16.75 3.00
C ASP A 157 -15.04 17.46 4.20
N PRO A 158 -14.32 17.69 5.33
CA PRO A 158 -14.86 18.43 6.47
C PRO A 158 -15.18 19.90 6.15
N PRO A 159 -16.10 20.56 6.90
CA PRO A 159 -16.39 21.98 6.72
C PRO A 159 -15.14 22.89 6.84
N GLY A 160 -14.98 23.80 5.86
CA GLY A 160 -13.81 24.68 5.74
C GLY A 160 -12.56 24.01 5.18
N ILE A 161 -12.70 22.80 4.61
CA ILE A 161 -11.61 22.04 3.98
C ILE A 161 -12.10 21.54 2.60
N ARG A 162 -11.25 21.69 1.58
CA ARG A 162 -11.44 21.06 0.26
C ARG A 162 -10.11 20.55 -0.25
N VAL A 163 -10.01 19.24 -0.47
CA VAL A 163 -8.85 18.56 -1.07
C VAL A 163 -9.30 17.87 -2.35
N ARG A 164 -8.53 17.98 -3.45
CA ARG A 164 -8.92 17.46 -4.76
C ARG A 164 -7.79 16.68 -5.43
N PRO A 165 -8.11 15.70 -6.29
CA PRO A 165 -7.07 14.98 -7.03
C PRO A 165 -6.35 15.91 -8.00
N VAL A 166 -5.04 15.74 -8.12
CA VAL A 166 -4.25 16.35 -9.20
C VAL A 166 -4.71 15.74 -10.52
N SER A 167 -4.91 16.57 -11.54
CA SER A 167 -5.46 16.17 -12.85
C SER A 167 -4.39 15.97 -13.93
N GLY A 168 -4.70 15.17 -14.95
CA GLY A 168 -3.86 14.95 -16.13
C GLY A 168 -2.67 14.01 -15.88
N LEU A 169 -1.81 13.83 -16.88
CA LEU A 169 -0.64 12.94 -16.78
C LEU A 169 0.38 13.41 -15.72
N VAL A 170 0.36 14.70 -15.34
CA VAL A 170 1.16 15.26 -14.23
C VAL A 170 0.79 14.66 -12.86
N ALA A 171 -0.36 13.99 -12.73
CA ALA A 171 -0.71 13.18 -11.56
C ALA A 171 -0.02 11.80 -11.53
N ALA A 172 0.46 11.33 -12.69
CA ALA A 172 1.21 10.10 -12.91
C ALA A 172 2.73 10.32 -12.74
N ASP A 173 3.19 11.55 -12.98
CA ASP A 173 4.58 12.00 -12.86
C ASP A 173 4.99 12.21 -11.40
N TYR A 174 5.87 11.32 -10.93
CA TYR A 174 6.61 11.34 -9.67
C TYR A 174 5.76 11.55 -8.40
N PHE A 175 5.49 10.45 -7.70
CA PHE A 175 4.83 10.47 -6.40
C PHE A 175 5.73 11.08 -5.30
N ALA A 176 7.02 10.78 -5.35
CA ALA A 176 8.08 11.38 -4.54
C ALA A 176 9.42 11.25 -5.30
N PRO A 177 10.48 11.96 -4.90
CA PRO A 177 11.82 11.73 -5.46
C PRO A 177 12.22 10.24 -5.34
N GLY A 178 12.51 9.59 -6.47
CA GLY A 178 12.81 8.16 -6.53
C GLY A 178 11.60 7.21 -6.44
N TYR A 179 10.37 7.73 -6.35
CA TYR A 179 9.14 6.92 -6.31
C TYR A 179 8.31 7.10 -7.59
N PHE A 180 8.60 6.22 -8.55
CA PHE A 180 7.93 6.14 -9.85
C PHE A 180 6.75 5.16 -9.74
N VAL A 181 5.54 5.61 -10.09
CA VAL A 181 4.37 4.71 -10.22
C VAL A 181 4.13 4.43 -11.70
N TRP A 182 3.74 5.45 -12.46
CA TRP A 182 3.29 5.31 -13.85
C TRP A 182 4.32 5.77 -14.90
N ALA A 183 5.26 6.65 -14.51
CA ALA A 183 6.17 7.32 -15.44
C ALA A 183 7.02 6.36 -16.31
N VAL A 184 7.40 5.18 -15.79
CA VAL A 184 8.18 4.19 -16.56
C VAL A 184 7.33 3.56 -17.67
N LEU A 185 6.07 3.24 -17.39
CA LEU A 185 5.12 2.70 -18.37
C LEU A 185 4.75 3.76 -19.43
N ILE A 186 4.47 5.00 -19.00
CA ILE A 186 4.18 6.14 -19.89
C ILE A 186 5.38 6.41 -20.82
N ALA A 187 6.61 6.42 -20.29
CA ALA A 187 7.82 6.62 -21.09
C ALA A 187 8.05 5.50 -22.13
N ASN A 188 7.63 4.27 -21.85
CA ASN A 188 7.70 3.17 -22.81
C ASN A 188 6.60 3.26 -23.87
N LEU A 189 5.36 3.56 -23.50
CA LEU A 189 4.26 3.85 -24.44
C LEU A 189 4.65 4.98 -25.41
N ALA A 190 5.27 6.05 -24.90
CA ALA A 190 5.75 7.16 -25.73
C ALA A 190 6.81 6.74 -26.77
N ARG A 191 7.56 5.65 -26.56
CA ARG A 191 8.50 5.15 -27.58
C ARG A 191 7.80 4.56 -28.81
N ILE A 192 6.61 3.99 -28.66
CA ILE A 192 5.79 3.46 -29.77
C ILE A 192 4.75 4.48 -30.30
N GLY A 193 4.89 5.76 -29.94
CA GLY A 193 4.11 6.86 -30.51
C GLY A 193 2.89 7.31 -29.70
N TYR A 194 2.75 6.91 -28.44
CA TYR A 194 1.73 7.49 -27.56
C TYR A 194 2.10 8.90 -27.11
N GLU A 195 1.10 9.76 -27.05
CA GLU A 195 1.17 11.14 -26.53
C GLU A 195 -0.09 11.47 -25.71
N GLU A 196 -0.17 12.67 -25.14
CA GLU A 196 -1.26 13.10 -24.23
C GLU A 196 -2.66 12.89 -24.84
N LYS A 197 -2.87 13.17 -26.14
CA LYS A 197 -4.16 12.96 -26.83
C LYS A 197 -4.60 11.48 -26.94
N THR A 198 -3.70 10.55 -26.60
CA THR A 198 -3.91 9.09 -26.64
C THR A 198 -3.80 8.43 -25.26
N MET A 199 -3.51 9.19 -24.20
CA MET A 199 -3.25 8.69 -22.84
C MET A 199 -4.01 9.52 -21.80
N TYR A 200 -4.93 8.91 -21.07
CA TYR A 200 -5.73 9.57 -20.04
C TYR A 200 -5.44 8.98 -18.65
N MET A 201 -5.16 9.84 -17.68
CA MET A 201 -5.08 9.48 -16.26
C MET A 201 -6.42 9.76 -15.59
N ALA A 202 -7.16 8.71 -15.24
CA ALA A 202 -8.43 8.77 -14.54
C ALA A 202 -8.25 9.09 -13.05
N ALA A 203 -7.71 10.27 -12.74
CA ALA A 203 -7.45 10.68 -11.37
C ALA A 203 -8.74 10.96 -10.57
N TYR A 204 -8.86 10.31 -9.41
CA TYR A 204 -9.96 10.47 -8.45
C TYR A 204 -9.40 10.63 -7.03
N ASP A 205 -10.20 11.16 -6.11
CA ASP A 205 -9.83 11.21 -4.70
C ASP A 205 -9.99 9.81 -4.10
N TRP A 206 -8.86 9.13 -3.93
CA TRP A 206 -8.80 7.75 -3.46
C TRP A 206 -9.16 7.58 -1.97
N ARG A 207 -9.56 8.63 -1.25
CA ARG A 207 -10.05 8.56 0.14
C ARG A 207 -11.56 8.32 0.24
N ILE A 208 -12.35 8.93 -0.65
CA ILE A 208 -13.83 8.93 -0.59
C ILE A 208 -14.43 7.72 -1.30
N SER A 209 -15.54 7.19 -0.78
CA SER A 209 -16.20 6.00 -1.35
C SER A 209 -16.52 6.15 -2.85
N PHE A 210 -16.56 5.03 -3.59
CA PHE A 210 -16.57 5.08 -5.06
C PHE A 210 -17.75 5.87 -5.63
N GLN A 211 -18.96 5.71 -5.08
CA GLN A 211 -20.12 6.51 -5.49
C GLN A 211 -19.99 7.99 -5.06
N ASN A 212 -19.34 8.28 -3.92
CA ASN A 212 -19.10 9.67 -3.50
C ASN A 212 -18.11 10.40 -4.41
N THR A 213 -17.23 9.70 -5.15
CA THR A 213 -16.42 10.33 -6.21
C THR A 213 -17.28 10.94 -7.32
N GLU A 214 -18.45 10.35 -7.60
CA GLU A 214 -19.41 10.91 -8.55
C GLU A 214 -20.21 12.05 -7.90
N VAL A 215 -20.74 11.85 -6.69
CA VAL A 215 -21.56 12.86 -5.98
C VAL A 215 -20.78 14.15 -5.72
N ARG A 216 -19.49 14.07 -5.36
CA ARG A 216 -18.66 15.25 -5.02
C ARG A 216 -18.00 15.90 -6.23
N ASP A 217 -17.41 15.08 -7.10
CA ASP A 217 -16.48 15.55 -8.15
C ASP A 217 -16.91 15.18 -9.58
N GLN A 218 -18.02 14.44 -9.76
CA GLN A 218 -18.46 13.91 -11.06
C GLN A 218 -17.37 13.03 -11.74
N SER A 219 -16.61 12.28 -10.95
CA SER A 219 -15.45 11.51 -11.42
C SER A 219 -15.81 10.39 -12.40
N LEU A 220 -16.91 9.66 -12.18
CA LEU A 220 -17.32 8.56 -13.05
C LEU A 220 -17.88 9.12 -14.37
N SER A 221 -18.66 10.21 -14.30
CA SER A 221 -19.09 10.97 -15.50
C SER A 221 -17.91 11.50 -16.30
N ARG A 222 -16.87 12.02 -15.64
CA ARG A 222 -15.63 12.45 -16.31
C ARG A 222 -14.90 11.29 -16.98
N ILE A 223 -14.80 10.12 -16.35
CA ILE A 223 -14.18 8.93 -16.94
C ILE A 223 -14.97 8.48 -18.18
N LYS A 224 -16.30 8.43 -18.09
CA LYS A 224 -17.20 8.13 -19.23
C LYS A 224 -16.94 9.06 -20.41
N SER A 225 -17.05 10.38 -20.20
CA SER A 225 -16.93 11.36 -21.29
C SER A 225 -15.52 11.43 -21.88
N ASN A 226 -14.47 11.22 -21.09
CA ASN A 226 -13.10 11.13 -21.63
C ASN A 226 -12.92 9.86 -22.49
N ILE A 227 -13.45 8.70 -22.08
CA ILE A 227 -13.40 7.47 -22.88
C ILE A 227 -14.19 7.64 -24.19
N GLU A 228 -15.41 8.19 -24.13
CA GLU A 228 -16.22 8.49 -25.32
C GLU A 228 -15.49 9.42 -26.30
N LEU A 229 -14.87 10.49 -25.78
CA LEU A 229 -14.06 11.42 -26.56
C LEU A 229 -12.81 10.76 -27.17
N MET A 230 -12.09 9.92 -26.41
CA MET A 230 -10.92 9.21 -26.89
C MET A 230 -11.27 8.24 -28.03
N VAL A 231 -12.35 7.47 -27.90
CA VAL A 231 -12.81 6.54 -28.95
C VAL A 231 -13.26 7.32 -30.20
N ALA A 232 -13.99 8.42 -30.04
CA ALA A 232 -14.44 9.25 -31.16
C ALA A 232 -13.27 9.92 -31.91
N THR A 233 -12.28 10.45 -31.20
CA THR A 233 -11.12 11.14 -31.79
C THR A 233 -10.06 10.20 -32.35
N ASN A 234 -9.97 8.97 -31.87
CA ASN A 234 -9.03 7.94 -32.36
C ASN A 234 -9.72 6.96 -33.33
N GLY A 235 -10.58 7.46 -34.22
CA GLY A 235 -11.13 6.67 -35.34
C GLY A 235 -11.94 5.43 -34.92
N GLY A 236 -12.69 5.52 -33.82
CA GLY A 236 -13.50 4.43 -33.29
C GLY A 236 -12.72 3.32 -32.59
N LYS A 237 -11.43 3.50 -32.29
CA LYS A 237 -10.62 2.49 -31.58
C LYS A 237 -10.96 2.49 -30.09
N LYS A 238 -11.61 1.41 -29.65
CA LYS A 238 -11.89 1.08 -28.24
C LYS A 238 -10.63 1.22 -27.37
N VAL A 239 -10.74 1.73 -26.15
CA VAL A 239 -9.60 1.98 -25.25
C VAL A 239 -9.06 0.70 -24.59
N VAL A 240 -7.79 0.70 -24.22
CA VAL A 240 -7.20 -0.27 -23.28
C VAL A 240 -7.09 0.40 -21.92
N VAL A 241 -7.71 -0.19 -20.91
CA VAL A 241 -7.72 0.35 -19.54
C VAL A 241 -6.70 -0.40 -18.69
N ILE A 242 -5.94 0.32 -17.87
CA ILE A 242 -4.89 -0.22 -17.01
C ILE A 242 -5.16 0.23 -15.57
N PRO A 243 -5.97 -0.51 -14.80
CA PRO A 243 -6.15 -0.25 -13.37
C PRO A 243 -5.01 -0.84 -12.55
N HIS A 244 -4.51 -0.09 -11.56
CA HIS A 244 -3.55 -0.60 -10.56
C HIS A 244 -4.21 -0.74 -9.19
N SER A 245 -3.92 -1.85 -8.49
CA SER A 245 -4.34 -2.10 -7.11
C SER A 245 -5.85 -1.87 -6.93
N MET A 246 -6.27 -1.14 -5.89
CA MET A 246 -7.66 -0.73 -5.64
C MET A 246 -8.35 -0.08 -6.86
N GLY A 247 -7.60 0.49 -7.81
CA GLY A 247 -8.13 1.02 -9.07
C GLY A 247 -8.89 -0.04 -9.88
N ALA A 248 -8.56 -1.33 -9.74
CA ALA A 248 -9.31 -2.43 -10.36
C ALA A 248 -10.73 -2.57 -9.77
N LEU A 249 -10.89 -2.37 -8.45
CA LEU A 249 -12.20 -2.35 -7.79
C LEU A 249 -12.99 -1.09 -8.18
N TYR A 250 -12.32 0.06 -8.30
CA TYR A 250 -12.94 1.31 -8.76
C TYR A 250 -13.38 1.21 -10.23
N PHE A 251 -12.60 0.54 -11.09
CA PHE A 251 -12.98 0.35 -12.49
C PHE A 251 -14.06 -0.72 -12.67
N LEU A 252 -14.11 -1.77 -11.84
CA LEU A 252 -15.23 -2.70 -11.76
C LEU A 252 -16.54 -1.96 -11.41
N HIS A 253 -16.48 -1.07 -10.40
CA HIS A 253 -17.59 -0.19 -10.04
C HIS A 253 -18.00 0.72 -11.21
N PHE A 254 -17.03 1.34 -11.89
CA PHE A 254 -17.29 2.19 -13.06
C PHE A 254 -17.99 1.42 -14.19
N MET A 255 -17.56 0.19 -14.51
CA MET A 255 -18.17 -0.62 -15.58
C MET A 255 -19.66 -0.90 -15.31
N LYS A 256 -20.06 -1.14 -14.06
CA LYS A 256 -21.48 -1.29 -13.72
C LYS A 256 -22.22 0.03 -13.59
N TRP A 257 -21.59 1.06 -13.03
CA TRP A 257 -22.14 2.40 -12.97
C TRP A 257 -22.48 2.92 -14.38
N VAL A 258 -21.61 2.73 -15.37
CA VAL A 258 -21.83 3.26 -16.72
C VAL A 258 -22.89 2.49 -17.52
N GLU A 259 -23.03 1.18 -17.29
CA GLU A 259 -24.15 0.40 -17.84
C GLU A 259 -25.51 0.80 -17.20
N ALA A 260 -25.51 1.14 -15.90
CA ALA A 260 -26.73 1.38 -15.13
C ALA A 260 -27.48 2.69 -15.52
N PRO A 261 -28.83 2.73 -15.42
CA PRO A 261 -29.61 3.91 -15.75
C PRO A 261 -29.33 5.14 -14.87
N ALA A 262 -29.41 6.32 -15.47
CA ALA A 262 -29.45 7.59 -14.76
C ALA A 262 -30.74 7.69 -13.90
N PRO A 263 -30.72 8.39 -12.75
CA PRO A 263 -29.63 9.21 -12.22
C PRO A 263 -28.63 8.47 -11.31
N ILE A 264 -28.79 7.16 -11.08
CA ILE A 264 -27.93 6.39 -10.15
C ILE A 264 -26.63 5.94 -10.84
N GLY A 265 -26.76 5.49 -12.09
CA GLY A 265 -25.66 5.20 -13.00
C GLY A 265 -25.46 6.26 -14.08
N GLY A 266 -24.46 6.06 -14.92
CA GLY A 266 -24.05 6.96 -15.99
C GLY A 266 -24.88 6.89 -17.27
N GLY A 267 -25.86 5.99 -17.37
CA GLY A 267 -26.79 5.90 -18.50
C GLY A 267 -26.10 5.70 -19.86
N GLY A 268 -25.01 4.93 -19.90
CA GLY A 268 -24.29 4.58 -21.14
C GLY A 268 -24.96 3.46 -21.95
N GLY A 269 -25.75 2.62 -21.28
CA GLY A 269 -26.42 1.43 -21.84
C GLY A 269 -25.64 0.13 -21.61
N PRO A 270 -26.30 -1.04 -21.68
CA PRO A 270 -25.71 -2.36 -21.39
C PRO A 270 -24.70 -2.85 -22.45
N ASP A 271 -24.48 -2.07 -23.51
CA ASP A 271 -23.49 -2.30 -24.56
C ASP A 271 -22.33 -1.28 -24.50
N TRP A 272 -22.33 -0.35 -23.53
CA TRP A 272 -21.35 0.74 -23.47
C TRP A 272 -19.91 0.23 -23.35
N CYS A 273 -19.66 -0.75 -22.48
CA CYS A 273 -18.35 -1.38 -22.35
C CYS A 273 -17.95 -2.11 -23.65
N ALA A 274 -18.89 -2.79 -24.31
CA ALA A 274 -18.66 -3.48 -25.57
C ALA A 274 -18.31 -2.51 -26.72
N ARG A 275 -18.91 -1.31 -26.74
CA ARG A 275 -18.61 -0.25 -27.71
C ARG A 275 -17.26 0.43 -27.46
N HIS A 276 -16.86 0.65 -26.20
CA HIS A 276 -15.75 1.55 -25.88
C HIS A 276 -14.48 0.88 -25.35
N ILE A 277 -14.50 -0.36 -24.85
CA ILE A 277 -13.34 -1.01 -24.20
C ILE A 277 -12.84 -2.20 -25.04
N LYS A 278 -11.53 -2.26 -25.29
CA LYS A 278 -10.84 -3.40 -25.94
C LYS A 278 -10.37 -4.42 -24.91
N ALA A 279 -9.78 -3.95 -23.82
CA ALA A 279 -9.25 -4.77 -22.75
C ALA A 279 -9.14 -4.00 -21.42
N VAL A 280 -9.18 -4.72 -20.30
CA VAL A 280 -8.85 -4.19 -18.96
C VAL A 280 -7.69 -5.01 -18.40
N MET A 281 -6.57 -4.33 -18.13
CA MET A 281 -5.29 -4.91 -17.73
C MET A 281 -5.01 -4.57 -16.26
N ASN A 282 -5.56 -5.38 -15.37
CA ASN A 282 -5.57 -5.11 -13.92
C ASN A 282 -4.22 -5.50 -13.30
N ILE A 283 -3.43 -4.52 -12.89
CA ILE A 283 -2.14 -4.71 -12.22
C ILE A 283 -2.37 -4.84 -10.70
N GLY A 284 -2.15 -6.02 -10.14
CA GLY A 284 -2.25 -6.28 -8.69
C GLY A 284 -3.66 -6.03 -8.12
N GLY A 285 -4.73 -6.26 -8.90
CA GLY A 285 -6.09 -5.94 -8.48
C GLY A 285 -6.58 -6.81 -7.30
N PRO A 286 -6.89 -6.25 -6.10
CA PRO A 286 -7.28 -7.00 -4.92
C PRO A 286 -8.77 -7.33 -4.97
N PHE A 287 -9.20 -8.13 -5.95
CA PHE A 287 -10.60 -8.40 -6.26
C PHE A 287 -11.37 -8.91 -5.02
N LEU A 288 -10.78 -9.87 -4.31
CA LEU A 288 -11.34 -10.45 -3.09
C LEU A 288 -10.99 -9.66 -1.81
N GLY A 289 -10.30 -8.53 -1.90
CA GLY A 289 -9.75 -7.79 -0.75
C GLY A 289 -8.40 -8.34 -0.24
N VAL A 290 -7.85 -7.76 0.82
CA VAL A 290 -6.55 -8.14 1.41
C VAL A 290 -6.60 -8.15 2.94
N PRO A 291 -6.01 -9.16 3.62
CA PRO A 291 -5.87 -9.17 5.07
C PRO A 291 -5.13 -7.94 5.64
N LYS A 292 -4.20 -7.34 4.88
CA LYS A 292 -3.49 -6.11 5.24
C LYS A 292 -4.43 -4.91 5.49
N ALA A 293 -5.61 -4.87 4.85
CA ALA A 293 -6.63 -3.86 5.11
C ALA A 293 -7.29 -4.05 6.48
N VAL A 294 -7.52 -5.30 6.91
CA VAL A 294 -8.05 -5.62 8.24
C VAL A 294 -7.10 -5.16 9.33
N ALA A 295 -5.82 -5.52 9.26
CA ALA A 295 -4.83 -5.12 10.26
C ALA A 295 -4.67 -3.57 10.35
N GLY A 296 -4.68 -2.89 9.21
CA GLY A 296 -4.67 -1.42 9.14
C GLY A 296 -5.89 -0.77 9.79
N LEU A 297 -7.11 -1.26 9.55
CA LEU A 297 -8.32 -0.72 10.17
C LEU A 297 -8.46 -1.10 11.65
N PHE A 298 -7.99 -2.30 12.01
CA PHE A 298 -8.08 -2.84 13.37
C PHE A 298 -7.09 -2.16 14.33
N SER A 299 -5.79 -2.19 14.04
CA SER A 299 -4.74 -1.69 14.94
C SER A 299 -3.86 -0.58 14.38
N ALA A 300 -4.12 -0.09 13.15
CA ALA A 300 -3.22 0.80 12.40
C ALA A 300 -1.80 0.22 12.26
N GLU A 301 -1.70 -1.10 12.19
CA GLU A 301 -0.45 -1.81 11.93
C GLU A 301 -0.54 -2.63 10.64
N ALA A 302 0.60 -2.74 9.99
CA ALA A 302 0.93 -3.85 9.10
C ALA A 302 2.31 -4.39 9.54
N LYS A 303 2.78 -5.48 8.92
CA LYS A 303 4.10 -6.09 9.14
C LYS A 303 5.23 -5.07 9.36
N ASP A 304 5.32 -4.07 8.48
CA ASP A 304 6.39 -3.07 8.46
C ASP A 304 6.35 -2.13 9.68
N ILE A 305 5.15 -1.72 10.10
CA ILE A 305 4.91 -0.86 11.26
C ILE A 305 5.19 -1.65 12.56
N ALA A 306 4.75 -2.90 12.63
CA ALA A 306 4.98 -3.78 13.78
C ALA A 306 6.47 -4.07 13.98
N VAL A 307 7.19 -4.37 12.89
CA VAL A 307 8.66 -4.53 12.90
C VAL A 307 9.34 -3.23 13.35
N ALA A 308 9.00 -2.09 12.76
CA ALA A 308 9.57 -0.80 13.14
C ALA A 308 9.34 -0.48 14.64
N ARG A 309 8.14 -0.74 15.18
CA ARG A 309 7.85 -0.61 16.61
C ARG A 309 8.70 -1.54 17.45
N SER A 310 8.89 -2.80 17.03
CA SER A 310 9.70 -3.76 17.80
C SER A 310 11.19 -3.40 17.87
N VAL A 311 11.72 -2.72 16.84
CA VAL A 311 13.12 -2.24 16.80
C VAL A 311 13.27 -0.88 17.51
N ALA A 312 12.29 0.00 17.39
CA ALA A 312 12.31 1.37 17.93
C ALA A 312 11.01 1.73 18.69
N PRO A 313 10.68 1.05 19.81
CA PRO A 313 9.46 1.33 20.58
C PRO A 313 9.51 2.76 21.15
N SER A 314 10.70 3.25 21.50
CA SER A 314 10.96 4.63 21.94
C SER A 314 10.87 5.70 20.82
N VAL A 315 10.30 5.35 19.66
CA VAL A 315 10.02 6.29 18.56
C VAL A 315 8.54 6.20 18.12
N LEU A 316 7.93 5.02 18.20
CA LEU A 316 6.54 4.77 17.77
C LEU A 316 5.54 4.63 18.93
N ASP A 317 5.92 4.02 20.06
CA ASP A 317 5.09 3.97 21.29
C ASP A 317 5.39 5.13 22.24
N LYS A 318 6.62 5.66 22.21
CA LYS A 318 7.03 6.86 22.96
C LYS A 318 7.55 7.96 22.04
N ASP A 319 6.60 8.55 21.32
CA ASP A 319 6.47 10.01 21.24
C ASP A 319 7.78 10.82 21.29
N VAL A 320 8.48 10.91 20.15
CA VAL A 320 9.61 11.85 19.97
C VAL A 320 9.17 13.32 20.19
N PHE A 321 7.86 13.61 20.10
CA PHE A 321 7.28 14.95 20.28
C PHE A 321 5.96 15.01 21.08
N GLY A 322 5.51 13.94 21.74
CA GLY A 322 4.26 13.94 22.51
C GLY A 322 2.98 14.05 21.66
N LEU A 323 2.90 13.28 20.57
CA LEU A 323 1.91 13.43 19.49
C LEU A 323 1.03 12.18 19.23
N GLN A 324 1.09 11.11 20.02
CA GLN A 324 0.18 9.95 19.92
C GLN A 324 -0.01 9.43 18.47
N THR A 325 1.08 9.36 17.69
CA THR A 325 1.01 9.40 16.22
C THR A 325 0.17 8.26 15.60
N LEU A 326 0.29 7.04 16.10
CA LEU A 326 -0.52 5.90 15.61
C LEU A 326 -2.03 6.08 15.81
N GLN A 327 -2.46 6.80 16.85
CA GLN A 327 -3.88 7.07 17.12
C GLN A 327 -4.43 8.17 16.21
N HIS A 328 -3.64 9.18 15.88
CA HIS A 328 -3.98 10.16 14.83
C HIS A 328 -4.05 9.50 13.45
N VAL A 329 -3.09 8.64 13.12
CA VAL A 329 -3.10 7.87 11.86
C VAL A 329 -4.32 6.96 11.80
N MET A 330 -4.62 6.18 12.85
CA MET A 330 -5.83 5.37 12.94
C MET A 330 -7.10 6.20 12.74
N ARG A 331 -7.22 7.33 13.46
CA ARG A 331 -8.40 8.20 13.37
C ARG A 331 -8.60 8.73 11.95
N MET A 332 -7.51 9.10 11.26
CA MET A 332 -7.55 9.57 9.87
C MET A 332 -7.86 8.43 8.88
N THR A 333 -7.18 7.28 8.96
CA THR A 333 -7.38 6.17 8.01
C THR A 333 -8.76 5.54 8.15
N ARG A 334 -9.33 5.49 9.36
CA ARG A 334 -10.75 5.12 9.59
C ARG A 334 -11.77 6.14 9.05
N THR A 335 -11.34 7.25 8.43
CA THR A 335 -12.21 8.12 7.62
C THR A 335 -12.14 7.85 6.12
N TRP A 336 -11.11 7.13 5.64
CA TRP A 336 -10.88 6.87 4.22
C TRP A 336 -11.73 5.68 3.77
N ASP A 337 -13.01 5.92 3.46
CA ASP A 337 -14.01 4.88 3.24
C ASP A 337 -13.67 3.88 2.12
N THR A 338 -12.82 4.26 1.16
CA THR A 338 -12.28 3.35 0.13
C THR A 338 -11.47 2.19 0.68
N THR A 339 -10.81 2.35 1.83
CA THR A 339 -10.03 1.27 2.48
C THR A 339 -10.90 0.05 2.79
N MET A 340 -12.18 0.28 3.10
CA MET A 340 -13.15 -0.77 3.38
C MET A 340 -13.47 -1.60 2.12
N SER A 341 -13.38 -1.04 0.90
CA SER A 341 -13.54 -1.81 -0.35
C SER A 341 -12.53 -2.97 -0.51
N MET A 342 -11.43 -2.92 0.25
CA MET A 342 -10.37 -3.94 0.26
C MET A 342 -10.46 -4.90 1.45
N ILE A 343 -11.53 -4.86 2.26
CA ILE A 343 -11.80 -5.91 3.26
C ILE A 343 -12.03 -7.26 2.53
N PRO A 344 -11.55 -8.41 3.07
CA PRO A 344 -11.81 -9.75 2.56
C PRO A 344 -13.29 -10.02 2.22
N LYS A 345 -13.55 -10.41 0.96
CA LYS A 345 -14.88 -10.70 0.41
C LYS A 345 -15.10 -12.20 0.23
N GLY A 346 -16.35 -12.64 0.32
CA GLY A 346 -16.79 -14.02 0.14
C GLY A 346 -16.63 -14.90 1.39
N GLY A 347 -16.33 -14.31 2.55
CA GLY A 347 -16.30 -15.00 3.83
C GLY A 347 -15.42 -16.27 3.84
N GLU A 348 -15.85 -17.27 4.59
CA GLU A 348 -15.10 -18.52 4.79
C GLU A 348 -15.04 -19.40 3.53
N THR A 349 -16.04 -19.30 2.64
CA THR A 349 -16.08 -20.00 1.35
C THR A 349 -14.86 -19.68 0.48
N ILE A 350 -14.38 -18.43 0.56
CA ILE A 350 -13.23 -17.94 -0.20
C ILE A 350 -11.94 -18.00 0.61
N TRP A 351 -11.96 -17.53 1.86
CA TRP A 351 -10.73 -17.32 2.64
C TRP A 351 -10.37 -18.46 3.60
N GLY A 352 -11.23 -19.48 3.73
CA GLY A 352 -11.08 -20.55 4.70
C GLY A 352 -11.75 -20.24 6.05
N ASN A 353 -11.79 -21.27 6.90
CA ASN A 353 -12.42 -21.25 8.22
C ASN A 353 -11.37 -21.53 9.32
N LEU A 354 -11.77 -22.12 10.45
CA LEU A 354 -10.83 -22.45 11.53
C LEU A 354 -9.82 -23.54 11.16
N ASP A 355 -10.15 -24.49 10.29
CA ASP A 355 -9.34 -25.70 10.07
C ASP A 355 -8.91 -25.93 8.62
N TRP A 356 -9.52 -25.24 7.65
CA TRP A 356 -9.19 -25.33 6.22
C TRP A 356 -8.97 -23.96 5.57
N SER A 357 -8.09 -23.90 4.55
CA SER A 357 -7.96 -22.78 3.62
C SER A 357 -7.57 -23.24 2.19
N PRO A 358 -7.82 -22.43 1.15
CA PRO A 358 -7.38 -22.75 -0.22
C PRO A 358 -5.88 -23.00 -0.31
N GLU A 359 -5.07 -22.23 0.43
CA GLU A 359 -3.60 -22.29 0.44
C GLU A 359 -3.01 -23.39 1.34
N ASP A 360 -3.82 -24.30 1.89
CA ASP A 360 -3.32 -25.37 2.78
C ASP A 360 -2.22 -26.22 2.12
N GLY A 361 -1.09 -26.40 2.81
CA GLY A 361 0.08 -27.09 2.26
C GLY A 361 1.00 -26.23 1.37
N TYR A 362 0.73 -24.93 1.24
CA TYR A 362 1.71 -23.99 0.68
C TYR A 362 2.99 -23.97 1.51
N ASP A 363 4.14 -24.10 0.85
CA ASP A 363 5.47 -23.99 1.47
C ASP A 363 6.03 -22.58 1.24
N CYS A 364 6.57 -21.98 2.31
CA CYS A 364 7.23 -20.68 2.29
C CYS A 364 8.75 -20.77 2.10
N THR A 365 9.32 -21.96 1.92
CA THR A 365 10.70 -22.06 1.40
C THR A 365 10.75 -21.61 -0.07
N PRO A 366 11.78 -20.84 -0.49
CA PRO A 366 11.90 -20.42 -1.88
C PRO A 366 12.17 -21.64 -2.78
N LYS A 367 11.26 -21.91 -3.72
CA LYS A 367 11.39 -22.96 -4.75
C LYS A 367 12.70 -22.72 -5.55
N LYS A 368 13.82 -23.36 -5.17
CA LYS A 368 15.10 -23.25 -5.89
C LYS A 368 14.90 -23.57 -7.36
N GLN A 369 15.36 -22.69 -8.25
CA GLN A 369 15.26 -22.87 -9.69
C GLN A 369 15.83 -24.24 -10.10
N LYS A 370 15.02 -25.04 -10.81
CA LYS A 370 15.46 -26.30 -11.39
C LYS A 370 16.37 -26.01 -12.58
N ASN A 371 17.67 -25.95 -12.34
CA ASN A 371 18.66 -26.00 -13.42
C ASN A 371 18.47 -27.30 -14.20
N ASN A 372 18.07 -27.18 -15.47
CA ASN A 372 17.91 -28.31 -16.40
C ASN A 372 19.27 -28.94 -16.73
N SER A 373 19.73 -29.82 -15.85
CA SER A 373 20.73 -30.83 -16.16
C SER A 373 20.01 -32.16 -16.38
N ILE A 374 20.12 -32.70 -17.59
CA ILE A 374 19.54 -34.00 -17.93
C ILE A 374 20.42 -35.07 -17.30
N HIS A 375 19.90 -35.81 -16.32
CA HIS A 375 20.29 -37.21 -16.15
C HIS A 375 19.16 -38.08 -15.61
N SER A 376 19.23 -39.35 -15.99
CA SER A 376 18.21 -40.36 -15.81
C SER A 376 18.09 -40.89 -14.37
N SER A 377 16.84 -41.02 -13.93
CA SER A 377 16.31 -42.07 -13.05
C SER A 377 17.22 -42.66 -11.95
N ASN A 378 16.81 -42.46 -10.69
CA ASN A 378 16.65 -43.62 -9.80
C ASN A 378 15.49 -43.39 -8.82
N LYS A 379 14.46 -44.25 -8.87
CA LYS A 379 13.41 -44.31 -7.86
C LYS A 379 13.88 -45.21 -6.70
N SER A 380 14.67 -44.67 -5.78
CA SER A 380 14.88 -45.29 -4.47
C SER A 380 13.84 -44.76 -3.48
N GLY A 381 13.10 -45.68 -2.86
CA GLY A 381 12.06 -45.31 -1.90
C GLY A 381 12.64 -44.86 -0.57
N MET A 382 12.85 -43.56 -0.40
CA MET A 382 12.78 -42.98 0.94
C MET A 382 11.30 -42.95 1.33
N GLN A 383 10.92 -43.57 2.45
CA GLN A 383 9.55 -43.46 2.94
C GLN A 383 9.24 -41.98 3.19
N ALA A 384 8.05 -41.54 2.77
CA ALA A 384 7.52 -40.27 3.25
C ALA A 384 7.37 -40.39 4.77
N LEU A 385 8.26 -39.70 5.50
CA LEU A 385 8.06 -39.48 6.92
C LEU A 385 6.78 -38.67 7.06
N ASP A 386 5.75 -39.30 7.62
CA ASP A 386 4.44 -38.71 7.81
C ASP A 386 4.53 -37.58 8.85
N VAL A 387 4.78 -36.36 8.40
CA VAL A 387 4.70 -35.13 9.21
C VAL A 387 3.24 -34.72 9.37
N SER A 388 2.43 -35.66 9.83
CA SER A 388 1.05 -35.45 10.24
C SER A 388 1.00 -34.44 11.39
N GLY A 389 0.17 -33.40 11.25
CA GLY A 389 -0.35 -32.65 12.40
C GLY A 389 0.15 -31.21 12.64
N LYS A 390 0.85 -30.54 11.71
CA LYS A 390 1.12 -29.08 11.81
C LYS A 390 1.01 -28.32 10.47
N GLY A 391 -0.20 -28.27 9.92
CA GLY A 391 -0.55 -27.30 8.86
C GLY A 391 -0.68 -25.87 9.41
N VAL A 392 -0.59 -24.87 8.51
CA VAL A 392 -0.84 -23.45 8.86
C VAL A 392 -2.30 -23.11 8.59
N HIS A 393 -3.05 -22.74 9.64
CA HIS A 393 -4.48 -22.44 9.53
C HIS A 393 -4.75 -21.02 8.97
N TYR A 394 -4.51 -20.80 7.68
CA TYR A 394 -4.61 -19.46 7.08
C TYR A 394 -6.02 -18.83 7.10
N GLY A 395 -7.10 -19.60 7.22
CA GLY A 395 -8.46 -19.07 7.39
C GLY A 395 -8.66 -18.23 8.66
N ARG A 396 -7.75 -18.36 9.64
CA ARG A 396 -7.71 -17.60 10.90
C ARG A 396 -7.05 -16.23 10.73
N ILE A 397 -7.69 -15.33 9.99
CA ILE A 397 -7.19 -13.98 9.63
C ILE A 397 -6.61 -13.21 10.84
N ILE A 398 -7.24 -13.27 12.01
CA ILE A 398 -6.64 -12.84 13.30
C ILE A 398 -6.71 -14.00 14.30
N SER A 399 -5.62 -14.23 15.03
CA SER A 399 -5.55 -15.16 16.18
C SER A 399 -4.89 -14.48 17.37
N PHE A 400 -5.53 -14.49 18.54
CA PHE A 400 -4.96 -13.93 19.77
C PHE A 400 -4.03 -14.92 20.46
N GLY A 401 -2.72 -14.72 20.26
CA GLY A 401 -1.63 -15.54 20.79
C GLY A 401 -1.21 -16.70 19.88
N LYS A 402 0.09 -16.95 19.80
CA LYS A 402 0.67 -17.99 18.92
C LYS A 402 0.09 -19.39 19.20
N ASN A 403 -0.11 -19.75 20.46
CA ASN A 403 -0.64 -21.06 20.85
C ASN A 403 -2.07 -21.29 20.35
N VAL A 404 -2.87 -20.23 20.21
CA VAL A 404 -4.22 -20.29 19.61
C VAL A 404 -4.12 -20.45 18.09
N ALA A 405 -3.20 -19.72 17.46
CA ALA A 405 -2.98 -19.82 16.01
C ALA A 405 -2.52 -21.23 15.58
N GLU A 406 -1.73 -21.93 16.40
CA GLU A 406 -1.26 -23.31 16.16
C GLU A 406 -2.17 -24.41 16.77
N ALA A 407 -3.26 -24.07 17.46
CA ALA A 407 -4.14 -25.05 18.10
C ALA A 407 -5.11 -25.71 17.11
N HIS A 408 -5.47 -26.98 17.33
CA HIS A 408 -6.66 -27.58 16.70
C HIS A 408 -7.92 -26.85 17.20
N SER A 409 -8.91 -26.59 16.33
CA SER A 409 -10.12 -25.80 16.67
C SER A 409 -10.83 -26.28 17.93
N SER A 410 -10.93 -27.60 18.12
CA SER A 410 -11.52 -28.25 19.31
C SER A 410 -10.78 -28.01 20.65
N ARG A 411 -9.79 -27.11 20.68
CA ARG A 411 -9.05 -26.66 21.87
C ARG A 411 -9.06 -25.13 22.02
N ILE A 412 -9.89 -24.43 21.25
CA ILE A 412 -10.00 -22.98 21.23
C ILE A 412 -11.33 -22.59 21.89
N ASP A 413 -11.29 -22.41 23.21
CA ASP A 413 -12.43 -21.89 23.96
C ASP A 413 -12.63 -20.40 23.65
N SER A 414 -13.60 -20.10 22.78
CA SER A 414 -14.00 -18.74 22.40
C SER A 414 -15.26 -18.29 23.12
N VAL A 415 -15.28 -17.04 23.60
CA VAL A 415 -16.48 -16.38 24.16
C VAL A 415 -16.99 -15.34 23.15
N ASP A 416 -18.27 -15.38 22.79
CA ASP A 416 -18.81 -14.39 21.85
C ASP A 416 -18.77 -12.97 22.43
N PHE A 417 -18.32 -12.03 21.61
CA PHE A 417 -18.14 -10.61 21.95
C PHE A 417 -19.27 -9.72 21.43
N ARG A 418 -20.16 -10.23 20.56
CA ARG A 418 -21.22 -9.44 19.91
C ARG A 418 -22.16 -8.78 20.93
N ASP A 419 -22.58 -9.53 21.94
CA ASP A 419 -23.42 -9.06 23.04
C ASP A 419 -22.62 -8.54 24.25
N ALA A 420 -21.29 -8.45 24.16
CA ALA A 420 -20.45 -8.02 25.28
C ALA A 420 -20.64 -6.53 25.59
N THR A 421 -21.04 -6.23 26.83
CA THR A 421 -21.27 -4.86 27.29
C THR A 421 -19.98 -4.06 27.29
N LYS A 422 -19.93 -3.03 26.43
CA LYS A 422 -18.86 -2.04 26.43
C LYS A 422 -18.81 -1.32 27.77
N GLY A 423 -17.63 -1.24 28.36
CA GLY A 423 -17.44 -0.64 29.68
C GLY A 423 -17.17 0.86 29.58
N THR A 424 -17.64 1.64 30.56
CA THR A 424 -17.18 3.02 30.71
C THR A 424 -15.76 3.03 31.27
N ASN A 425 -14.78 3.43 30.45
CA ASN A 425 -13.45 3.74 30.96
C ASN A 425 -13.53 4.95 31.89
N LEU A 426 -13.07 4.79 33.12
CA LEU A 426 -12.80 5.87 34.08
C LEU A 426 -11.46 6.55 33.75
N ALA A 427 -11.29 6.90 32.46
CA ALA A 427 -10.13 7.63 31.98
C ALA A 427 -10.15 9.05 32.58
N ASN A 428 -9.16 9.34 33.44
CA ASN A 428 -8.91 10.69 33.92
C ASN A 428 -8.60 11.64 32.75
N ALA A 429 -8.59 12.95 33.01
CA ALA A 429 -8.23 14.00 32.06
C ALA A 429 -6.73 14.00 31.62
N THR A 430 -6.09 12.83 31.69
CA THR A 430 -4.67 12.56 31.39
C THR A 430 -4.45 12.05 29.97
N CYS A 431 -5.46 11.49 29.30
CA CYS A 431 -5.39 11.29 27.85
C CYS A 431 -5.58 12.67 27.18
N HIS A 432 -4.52 13.19 26.58
CA HIS A 432 -4.59 14.39 25.73
C HIS A 432 -5.42 14.11 24.46
N SER A 433 -5.58 15.12 23.59
CA SER A 433 -6.72 15.36 22.67
C SER A 433 -7.14 14.28 21.64
N VAL A 434 -6.60 13.06 21.68
CA VAL A 434 -6.77 12.01 20.66
C VAL A 434 -7.76 10.92 21.11
N TRP A 435 -9.02 11.30 21.29
CA TRP A 435 -10.11 10.33 21.55
C TRP A 435 -10.37 9.42 20.34
N THR A 436 -10.58 8.13 20.59
CA THR A 436 -10.89 7.10 19.58
C THR A 436 -11.93 6.11 20.14
N GLU A 437 -12.63 5.37 19.27
CA GLU A 437 -13.68 4.41 19.66
C GLU A 437 -13.19 3.30 20.62
N TYR A 438 -11.88 3.01 20.68
CA TYR A 438 -11.32 2.10 21.69
C TYR A 438 -11.42 2.63 23.12
N HIS A 439 -11.35 3.96 23.31
CA HIS A 439 -11.55 4.57 24.63
C HIS A 439 -13.02 4.50 25.07
N GLU A 440 -13.96 4.47 24.11
CA GLU A 440 -15.42 4.28 24.34
C GLU A 440 -15.81 2.82 24.61
N MET A 441 -14.93 1.86 24.30
CA MET A 441 -15.23 0.41 24.38
C MET A 441 -14.97 -0.20 25.76
N GLY A 442 -14.01 0.35 26.50
CA GLY A 442 -13.65 -0.07 27.84
C GLY A 442 -12.88 -1.40 27.92
N MET A 443 -12.18 -1.60 29.04
CA MET A 443 -11.50 -2.88 29.32
C MET A 443 -12.38 -4.13 29.20
N PRO A 444 -13.68 -4.14 29.56
CA PRO A 444 -14.56 -5.29 29.31
C PRO A 444 -14.70 -5.64 27.82
N GLY A 445 -14.91 -4.64 26.95
CA GLY A 445 -15.02 -4.88 25.51
C GLY A 445 -13.67 -5.21 24.85
N ILE A 446 -12.57 -4.65 25.36
CA ILE A 446 -11.20 -5.03 24.95
C ILE A 446 -10.94 -6.50 25.26
N LYS A 447 -11.30 -6.94 26.48
CA LYS A 447 -11.16 -8.34 26.89
C LYS A 447 -12.06 -9.26 26.06
N ALA A 448 -13.32 -8.90 25.80
CA ALA A 448 -14.24 -9.71 25.00
C ALA A 448 -13.68 -10.01 23.60
N VAL A 449 -13.13 -9.00 22.91
CA VAL A 449 -12.47 -9.17 21.60
C VAL A 449 -11.26 -10.11 21.69
N ALA A 450 -10.45 -10.03 22.75
CA ALA A 450 -9.33 -10.94 22.97
C ALA A 450 -9.76 -12.35 23.45
N ASP A 451 -10.99 -12.50 23.95
CA ASP A 451 -11.56 -13.76 24.45
C ASP A 451 -12.43 -14.50 23.41
N TYR A 452 -12.74 -13.88 22.27
CA TYR A 452 -13.22 -14.60 21.06
C TYR A 452 -12.11 -15.46 20.40
N LYS A 453 -10.84 -15.18 20.72
CA LYS A 453 -9.62 -15.90 20.30
C LYS A 453 -9.27 -15.87 18.80
N VAL A 454 -10.19 -16.18 17.90
CA VAL A 454 -9.90 -16.33 16.46
C VAL A 454 -10.97 -15.66 15.62
N TYR A 455 -10.56 -14.92 14.59
CA TYR A 455 -11.43 -14.30 13.62
C TYR A 455 -11.14 -14.81 12.21
N THR A 456 -12.15 -15.44 11.61
CA THR A 456 -12.23 -15.79 10.18
C THR A 456 -12.78 -14.62 9.36
N ALA A 457 -12.75 -14.74 8.03
CA ALA A 457 -13.36 -13.76 7.12
C ALA A 457 -14.87 -13.56 7.32
N GLY A 458 -15.60 -14.52 7.91
CA GLY A 458 -16.99 -14.31 8.31
C GLY A 458 -17.11 -13.35 9.49
N SER A 459 -16.43 -13.67 10.59
CA SER A 459 -16.46 -12.91 11.85
C SER A 459 -15.78 -11.53 11.82
N ILE A 460 -14.94 -11.24 10.83
CA ILE A 460 -14.13 -10.02 10.82
C ILE A 460 -14.96 -8.74 10.62
N LEU A 461 -16.13 -8.85 9.97
CA LEU A 461 -17.08 -7.76 9.81
C LEU A 461 -17.77 -7.40 11.13
N ASP A 462 -18.06 -8.40 11.97
CA ASP A 462 -18.59 -8.21 13.32
C ASP A 462 -17.54 -7.55 14.22
N LEU A 463 -16.27 -7.97 14.10
CA LEU A 463 -15.15 -7.33 14.81
C LEU A 463 -15.07 -5.84 14.48
N LEU A 464 -15.02 -5.50 13.20
CA LEU A 464 -14.91 -4.10 12.76
C LEU A 464 -16.17 -3.30 13.13
N ASN A 465 -17.37 -3.90 13.09
CA ASN A 465 -18.59 -3.23 13.58
C ASN A 465 -18.54 -2.98 15.10
N TYR A 466 -17.99 -3.91 15.88
CA TYR A 466 -17.83 -3.74 17.32
C TYR A 466 -16.77 -2.68 17.67
N VAL A 467 -15.61 -2.67 17.01
CA VAL A 467 -14.49 -1.75 17.36
C VAL A 467 -14.47 -0.42 16.60
N ALA A 468 -15.27 -0.29 15.53
CA ALA A 468 -15.30 0.87 14.65
C ALA A 468 -16.71 1.14 14.06
N PRO A 469 -17.79 1.17 14.88
CA PRO A 469 -19.16 1.28 14.38
C PRO A 469 -19.42 2.53 13.54
N LYS A 470 -18.75 3.67 13.84
CA LYS A 470 -18.92 4.91 13.06
C LYS A 470 -18.32 4.78 11.65
N MET A 471 -17.23 4.01 11.52
CA MET A 471 -16.57 3.69 10.26
C MET A 471 -17.41 2.69 9.45
N MET A 472 -17.74 1.54 10.04
CA MET A 472 -18.51 0.49 9.34
C MET A 472 -19.88 0.99 8.86
N LYS A 473 -20.56 1.85 9.63
CA LYS A 473 -21.81 2.48 9.20
C LYS A 473 -21.71 3.27 7.88
N ARG A 474 -20.54 3.84 7.55
CA ARG A 474 -20.28 4.48 6.23
C ARG A 474 -19.80 3.47 5.19
N GLY A 475 -18.98 2.50 5.58
CA GLY A 475 -18.55 1.41 4.70
C GLY A 475 -19.73 0.64 4.13
N ASP A 476 -20.67 0.26 4.99
CA ASP A 476 -21.83 -0.58 4.67
C ASP A 476 -22.92 0.16 3.86
N THR A 477 -22.80 1.47 3.60
CA THR A 477 -23.61 2.15 2.57
C THR A 477 -22.98 2.12 1.18
N HIS A 478 -21.70 1.76 1.04
CA HIS A 478 -20.94 1.89 -0.21
C HIS A 478 -20.22 0.62 -0.68
N HIS A 479 -19.91 -0.31 0.21
CA HIS A 479 -19.12 -1.51 -0.06
C HIS A 479 -19.77 -2.78 0.51
N SER A 480 -19.42 -3.92 -0.07
CA SER A 480 -20.02 -5.22 0.22
C SER A 480 -18.98 -6.33 0.13
N TYR A 481 -19.25 -7.42 0.85
CA TYR A 481 -18.27 -8.46 1.16
C TYR A 481 -18.86 -9.88 1.05
N GLY A 482 -20.11 -10.01 0.60
CA GLY A 482 -20.82 -11.27 0.53
C GLY A 482 -20.54 -12.07 -0.73
N ILE A 483 -21.43 -13.02 -0.99
CA ILE A 483 -21.57 -13.75 -2.24
C ILE A 483 -23.05 -13.67 -2.60
N ALA A 484 -23.39 -13.39 -3.86
CA ALA A 484 -24.78 -13.39 -4.28
C ALA A 484 -25.34 -14.82 -4.35
N ASP A 485 -26.49 -15.06 -3.72
CA ASP A 485 -27.27 -16.29 -3.94
C ASP A 485 -27.76 -16.33 -5.39
N ASP A 486 -28.44 -15.27 -5.83
CA ASP A 486 -28.88 -14.99 -7.20
C ASP A 486 -28.47 -13.57 -7.61
N LEU A 487 -27.76 -13.44 -8.75
CA LEU A 487 -27.34 -12.14 -9.30
C LEU A 487 -28.48 -11.41 -10.04
N GLY A 488 -29.62 -12.07 -10.26
CA GLY A 488 -30.85 -11.46 -10.78
C GLY A 488 -31.66 -10.67 -9.74
N ASP A 489 -31.34 -10.80 -8.44
CA ASP A 489 -32.03 -10.08 -7.37
C ASP A 489 -31.88 -8.55 -7.55
N PRO A 490 -32.99 -7.77 -7.63
CA PRO A 490 -32.96 -6.34 -7.84
C PRO A 490 -32.09 -5.54 -6.86
N LYS A 491 -31.77 -6.08 -5.67
CA LYS A 491 -30.86 -5.43 -4.71
C LYS A 491 -29.46 -5.19 -5.28
N TYR A 492 -28.98 -6.05 -6.19
CA TYR A 492 -27.67 -5.93 -6.82
C TYR A 492 -27.57 -4.79 -7.86
N ASN A 493 -28.68 -4.13 -8.18
CA ASN A 493 -28.70 -2.85 -8.88
C ASN A 493 -28.31 -1.64 -7.99
N ASN A 494 -28.04 -1.85 -6.70
CA ASN A 494 -27.49 -0.82 -5.82
C ASN A 494 -25.96 -0.73 -5.95
N TYR A 495 -25.43 0.50 -6.02
CA TYR A 495 -24.00 0.78 -6.17
C TYR A 495 -23.09 0.16 -5.08
N LYS A 496 -23.64 -0.20 -3.91
CA LYS A 496 -22.95 -0.94 -2.85
C LYS A 496 -22.30 -2.25 -3.34
N TYR A 497 -22.89 -2.89 -4.35
CA TYR A 497 -22.48 -4.22 -4.82
C TYR A 497 -21.53 -4.19 -6.02
N TRP A 498 -21.45 -3.07 -6.74
CA TRP A 498 -20.71 -2.95 -8.00
C TRP A 498 -19.18 -3.03 -7.85
N SER A 499 -18.66 -2.94 -6.62
CA SER A 499 -17.24 -3.16 -6.30
C SER A 499 -16.93 -4.56 -5.74
N ASN A 500 -17.94 -5.42 -5.53
CA ASN A 500 -17.74 -6.81 -5.12
C ASN A 500 -17.90 -7.75 -6.34
N PRO A 501 -16.84 -8.39 -6.84
CA PRO A 501 -16.90 -9.31 -7.98
C PRO A 501 -17.68 -10.62 -7.71
N LEU A 502 -18.07 -10.86 -6.45
CA LEU A 502 -18.94 -11.98 -6.02
C LEU A 502 -20.41 -11.57 -5.85
N GLU A 503 -20.73 -10.28 -5.98
CA GLU A 503 -22.09 -9.72 -5.90
C GLU A 503 -22.43 -8.84 -7.12
N THR A 504 -21.66 -8.95 -8.20
CA THR A 504 -21.95 -8.32 -9.49
C THR A 504 -21.50 -9.19 -10.67
N THR A 505 -21.93 -8.84 -11.87
CA THR A 505 -21.57 -9.49 -13.14
C THR A 505 -20.47 -8.71 -13.88
N LEU A 506 -19.84 -9.33 -14.87
CA LEU A 506 -19.11 -8.62 -15.91
C LEU A 506 -20.09 -7.94 -16.91
N PRO A 507 -19.62 -6.97 -17.72
CA PRO A 507 -20.44 -6.33 -18.75
C PRO A 507 -20.81 -7.29 -19.90
N ASN A 508 -21.81 -6.93 -20.70
CA ASN A 508 -22.20 -7.70 -21.89
C ASN A 508 -21.28 -7.42 -23.10
N ALA A 509 -20.00 -7.77 -22.98
CA ALA A 509 -18.95 -7.37 -23.92
C ALA A 509 -18.07 -8.53 -24.40
N PRO A 510 -18.59 -9.53 -25.16
CA PRO A 510 -17.85 -10.76 -25.48
C PRO A 510 -16.52 -10.59 -26.24
N GLU A 511 -16.30 -9.45 -26.93
CA GLU A 511 -15.02 -9.11 -27.59
C GLU A 511 -13.97 -8.49 -26.65
N MET A 512 -14.37 -8.10 -25.44
CA MET A 512 -13.54 -7.42 -24.46
C MET A 512 -12.80 -8.44 -23.61
N GLU A 513 -11.50 -8.21 -23.41
CA GLU A 513 -10.62 -9.12 -22.68
C GLU A 513 -10.30 -8.58 -21.27
N ILE A 514 -10.21 -9.45 -20.28
CA ILE A 514 -9.78 -9.09 -18.92
C ILE A 514 -8.48 -9.84 -18.60
N PHE A 515 -7.48 -9.09 -18.14
CA PHE A 515 -6.22 -9.63 -17.67
C PHE A 515 -6.08 -9.37 -16.17
N SER A 516 -5.68 -10.39 -15.41
CA SER A 516 -5.09 -10.26 -14.08
C SER A 516 -3.57 -10.32 -14.23
N LEU A 517 -2.90 -9.19 -14.01
CA LEU A 517 -1.45 -9.03 -14.09
C LEU A 517 -0.91 -8.85 -12.66
N TYR A 518 -0.16 -9.80 -12.10
CA TYR A 518 0.31 -9.66 -10.71
C TYR A 518 1.62 -10.40 -10.42
N GLY A 519 2.32 -9.96 -9.38
CA GLY A 519 3.59 -10.54 -8.98
C GLY A 519 3.41 -11.81 -8.15
N VAL A 520 4.42 -12.68 -8.23
CA VAL A 520 4.50 -13.92 -7.44
C VAL A 520 5.92 -14.14 -6.91
N GLY A 521 6.07 -15.07 -5.98
CA GLY A 521 7.33 -15.39 -5.30
C GLY A 521 7.59 -14.57 -4.03
N ILE A 522 6.75 -13.59 -3.70
CA ILE A 522 6.97 -12.67 -2.58
C ILE A 522 6.10 -13.07 -1.36
N PRO A 523 6.69 -13.21 -0.16
CA PRO A 523 5.95 -13.48 1.08
C PRO A 523 4.97 -12.34 1.44
N THR A 524 3.68 -12.60 1.22
CA THR A 524 2.59 -11.62 1.26
C THR A 524 1.63 -11.89 2.43
N GLU A 525 1.17 -10.84 3.10
CA GLU A 525 0.46 -10.94 4.39
C GLU A 525 -0.92 -11.62 4.26
N ARG A 526 -1.15 -12.71 5.02
CA ARG A 526 -2.36 -13.56 4.92
C ARG A 526 -3.18 -13.67 6.21
N ALA A 527 -2.52 -13.72 7.36
CA ALA A 527 -3.15 -13.85 8.67
C ALA A 527 -2.19 -13.35 9.78
N TYR A 528 -2.73 -13.01 10.94
CA TYR A 528 -2.01 -12.28 11.98
C TYR A 528 -2.13 -12.92 13.37
N VAL A 529 -1.01 -13.03 14.07
CA VAL A 529 -0.96 -13.33 15.50
C VAL A 529 -0.95 -12.01 16.27
N TYR A 530 -2.02 -11.76 17.03
CA TYR A 530 -2.21 -10.56 17.84
C TYR A 530 -2.00 -10.85 19.33
N LYS A 531 -1.67 -9.80 20.08
CA LYS A 531 -1.72 -9.75 21.55
C LYS A 531 -2.47 -8.51 22.01
N MET A 532 -2.96 -8.55 23.25
CA MET A 532 -3.43 -7.36 23.95
C MET A 532 -2.20 -6.57 24.43
N SER A 533 -2.24 -5.25 24.30
CA SER A 533 -1.21 -4.36 24.83
C SER A 533 -1.28 -4.30 26.36
N THR A 534 -0.14 -4.14 27.01
CA THR A 534 -0.03 -3.85 28.45
C THR A 534 0.20 -2.35 28.73
N ALA A 535 0.09 -1.50 27.71
CA ALA A 535 0.19 -0.05 27.86
C ALA A 535 -1.07 0.54 28.51
N ALA A 536 -0.94 1.72 29.11
CA ALA A 536 -2.00 2.39 29.86
C ALA A 536 -3.16 2.90 28.96
N ASP A 537 -4.21 3.42 29.59
CA ASP A 537 -5.57 3.67 29.06
C ASP A 537 -5.68 4.56 27.81
N CYS A 538 -4.58 5.17 27.35
CA CYS A 538 -4.51 6.12 26.24
C CYS A 538 -3.83 5.55 24.98
N TYR A 539 -3.83 4.23 24.75
CA TYR A 539 -3.18 3.57 23.60
C TYR A 539 -4.12 2.64 22.81
N ILE A 540 -3.69 2.19 21.62
CA ILE A 540 -4.40 1.15 20.84
C ILE A 540 -4.22 -0.20 21.57
N PRO A 541 -5.30 -0.90 21.96
CA PRO A 541 -5.21 -2.04 22.88
C PRO A 541 -4.81 -3.36 22.21
N PHE A 542 -4.79 -3.43 20.87
CA PHE A 542 -4.46 -4.63 20.11
C PHE A 542 -3.21 -4.39 19.26
N GLN A 543 -2.27 -5.33 19.32
CA GLN A 543 -0.96 -5.20 18.67
C GLN A 543 -0.55 -6.52 18.00
N ILE A 544 0.11 -6.45 16.83
CA ILE A 544 0.71 -7.63 16.20
C ILE A 544 1.85 -8.14 17.10
N ASP A 545 1.84 -9.43 17.43
CA ASP A 545 2.85 -10.02 18.29
C ASP A 545 4.12 -10.39 17.51
N THR A 546 5.04 -9.43 17.38
CA THR A 546 6.33 -9.61 16.70
C THR A 546 7.22 -10.72 17.27
N LEU A 547 6.95 -11.19 18.49
CA LEU A 547 7.65 -12.33 19.08
C LEU A 547 7.14 -13.68 18.55
N ALA A 548 5.92 -13.73 18.00
CA ALA A 548 5.36 -14.92 17.38
C ALA A 548 6.03 -15.22 16.03
N ASN A 549 7.12 -15.98 16.10
CA ASN A 549 7.88 -16.48 14.95
C ASN A 549 7.73 -17.99 14.84
N GLY A 550 7.92 -18.54 13.63
CA GLY A 550 7.96 -19.99 13.42
C GLY A 550 9.14 -20.68 14.10
N ALA A 551 9.15 -22.02 14.05
CA ALA A 551 10.24 -22.82 14.62
C ALA A 551 11.54 -22.78 13.79
N ASN A 552 11.42 -22.63 12.46
CA ASN A 552 12.53 -22.70 11.50
C ASN A 552 12.46 -21.50 10.53
N ASP A 553 13.59 -21.11 9.92
CA ASP A 553 13.67 -19.96 8.98
C ASP A 553 12.78 -20.08 7.73
N GLY A 554 12.44 -21.31 7.32
CA GLY A 554 11.49 -21.60 6.23
C GLY A 554 10.02 -21.38 6.58
N SER A 555 9.69 -21.09 7.84
CA SER A 555 8.32 -20.91 8.30
C SER A 555 7.60 -19.73 7.64
N CYS A 556 6.32 -19.93 7.32
CA CYS A 556 5.40 -18.89 6.88
C CYS A 556 5.09 -17.82 7.95
N LEU A 557 5.16 -18.17 9.24
CA LEU A 557 5.03 -17.23 10.36
C LEU A 557 6.34 -16.50 10.62
N LYS A 558 6.35 -15.17 10.40
CA LYS A 558 7.48 -14.26 10.68
C LYS A 558 6.95 -12.95 11.27
N GLY A 559 7.48 -12.54 12.42
CA GLY A 559 7.13 -11.27 13.07
C GLY A 559 5.64 -11.11 13.43
N GLY A 560 4.95 -12.20 13.81
CA GLY A 560 3.51 -12.20 14.07
C GLY A 560 2.62 -12.23 12.83
N VAL A 561 3.21 -12.34 11.63
CA VAL A 561 2.46 -12.38 10.36
C VAL A 561 2.69 -13.72 9.66
N TYR A 562 1.61 -14.41 9.31
CA TYR A 562 1.62 -15.54 8.39
C TYR A 562 1.60 -15.01 6.94
N ASN A 563 2.49 -15.56 6.11
CA ASN A 563 2.67 -15.13 4.73
C ASN A 563 2.26 -16.26 3.75
N VAL A 564 1.77 -15.89 2.57
CA VAL A 564 1.53 -16.77 1.40
C VAL A 564 2.18 -16.19 0.14
N ASN A 565 2.00 -16.84 -1.01
CA ASN A 565 2.41 -16.29 -2.31
C ASN A 565 1.60 -15.05 -2.69
N GLY A 566 2.25 -14.04 -3.26
CA GLY A 566 1.64 -12.78 -3.71
C GLY A 566 2.68 -11.77 -4.18
N ASP A 567 2.25 -10.51 -4.25
CA ASP A 567 3.05 -9.39 -4.74
C ASP A 567 3.60 -8.47 -3.63
N GLU A 568 3.74 -8.95 -2.38
CA GLU A 568 3.98 -8.21 -1.13
C GLU A 568 2.72 -7.63 -0.47
N THR A 569 1.71 -7.23 -1.25
CA THR A 569 0.50 -6.56 -0.74
C THR A 569 -0.79 -7.38 -0.94
N VAL A 570 -0.93 -8.04 -2.08
CA VAL A 570 -2.12 -8.77 -2.52
C VAL A 570 -1.77 -10.26 -2.65
N PRO A 571 -2.39 -11.15 -1.83
CA PRO A 571 -2.23 -12.59 -2.00
C PRO A 571 -2.67 -13.04 -3.40
N VAL A 572 -1.96 -14.02 -3.98
CA VAL A 572 -2.29 -14.63 -5.29
C VAL A 572 -3.77 -15.03 -5.37
N LEU A 573 -4.34 -15.56 -4.28
CA LEU A 573 -5.77 -15.88 -4.19
C LEU A 573 -6.65 -14.67 -4.59
N SER A 574 -6.37 -13.49 -4.05
CA SER A 574 -7.18 -12.28 -4.28
C SER A 574 -6.99 -11.67 -5.67
N ALA A 575 -5.78 -11.74 -6.23
CA ALA A 575 -5.48 -11.20 -7.56
C ALA A 575 -5.90 -12.16 -8.71
N GLY A 576 -5.82 -13.47 -8.47
CA GLY A 576 -5.99 -14.51 -9.48
C GLY A 576 -7.37 -15.16 -9.53
N TYR A 577 -8.03 -15.42 -8.38
CA TYR A 577 -9.19 -16.33 -8.31
C TYR A 577 -10.32 -16.01 -9.29
N MET A 578 -10.65 -14.72 -9.45
CA MET A 578 -11.70 -14.32 -10.39
C MET A 578 -11.34 -14.66 -11.84
N SER A 579 -10.11 -14.39 -12.29
CA SER A 579 -9.67 -14.77 -13.65
C SER A 579 -9.40 -16.27 -13.80
N ALA A 580 -9.06 -16.98 -12.71
CA ALA A 580 -8.79 -18.42 -12.69
C ALA A 580 -10.06 -19.27 -12.81
N LYS A 581 -11.11 -18.88 -12.09
CA LYS A 581 -12.34 -19.67 -11.93
C LYS A 581 -13.62 -18.84 -11.96
N GLY A 582 -13.71 -17.77 -11.16
CA GLY A 582 -14.97 -17.00 -10.99
C GLY A 582 -15.56 -16.44 -12.29
N TRP A 583 -14.71 -15.92 -13.18
CA TRP A 583 -15.03 -15.39 -14.50
C TRP A 583 -14.52 -16.27 -15.65
N ARG A 584 -13.95 -17.45 -15.37
CA ARG A 584 -13.25 -18.24 -16.40
C ARG A 584 -14.24 -18.92 -17.33
N GLY A 585 -14.32 -18.44 -18.57
CA GLY A 585 -15.34 -18.86 -19.52
C GLY A 585 -16.71 -18.28 -19.15
N LYS A 586 -17.80 -19.00 -19.45
CA LYS A 586 -19.16 -18.53 -19.16
C LYS A 586 -19.64 -19.02 -17.79
N THR A 587 -19.82 -18.09 -16.86
CA THR A 587 -20.29 -18.32 -15.49
C THR A 587 -21.41 -17.35 -15.13
N ARG A 588 -22.05 -17.51 -13.97
CA ARG A 588 -22.96 -16.51 -13.39
C ARG A 588 -22.34 -15.12 -13.27
N PHE A 589 -21.03 -15.04 -13.02
CA PHE A 589 -20.29 -13.79 -12.88
C PHE A 589 -19.78 -13.27 -14.23
N ASN A 590 -19.57 -14.14 -15.23
CA ASN A 590 -19.22 -13.81 -16.61
C ASN A 590 -20.28 -14.33 -17.61
N PRO A 591 -21.49 -13.73 -17.65
CA PRO A 591 -22.61 -14.23 -18.45
C PRO A 591 -22.40 -14.10 -19.96
N SER A 592 -21.54 -13.16 -20.38
CA SER A 592 -21.13 -12.90 -21.76
C SER A 592 -20.01 -13.83 -22.24
N GLY A 593 -19.30 -14.51 -21.34
CA GLY A 593 -18.20 -15.42 -21.69
C GLY A 593 -16.93 -14.70 -22.16
N MET A 594 -16.67 -13.49 -21.66
CA MET A 594 -15.46 -12.70 -21.94
C MET A 594 -14.19 -13.52 -21.69
N LYS A 595 -13.16 -13.38 -22.54
CA LYS A 595 -11.89 -14.07 -22.32
C LYS A 595 -11.15 -13.48 -21.11
N THR A 596 -10.80 -14.32 -20.14
CA THR A 596 -10.01 -13.96 -18.97
C THR A 596 -8.65 -14.64 -18.99
N TYR A 597 -7.59 -13.88 -18.71
CA TYR A 597 -6.23 -14.39 -18.68
C TYR A 597 -5.53 -14.01 -17.37
N ILE A 598 -4.70 -14.91 -16.85
CA ILE A 598 -3.76 -14.65 -15.77
C ILE A 598 -2.35 -14.55 -16.36
N ARG A 599 -1.63 -13.47 -16.03
CA ARG A 599 -0.21 -13.35 -16.35
C ARG A 599 0.56 -12.93 -15.12
N GLU A 600 1.24 -13.91 -14.54
CA GLU A 600 2.07 -13.75 -13.35
C GLU A 600 3.48 -13.27 -13.72
N TYR A 601 4.13 -12.60 -12.79
CA TYR A 601 5.50 -12.10 -12.91
C TYR A 601 6.30 -12.57 -11.70
N ASP A 602 7.12 -13.59 -11.89
CA ASP A 602 7.99 -14.13 -10.83
C ASP A 602 9.02 -13.07 -10.41
N HIS A 603 9.14 -12.82 -9.10
CA HIS A 603 10.00 -11.77 -8.58
C HIS A 603 11.48 -12.20 -8.60
N ALA A 604 12.26 -11.58 -9.49
CA ALA A 604 13.71 -11.56 -9.36
C ALA A 604 14.15 -10.23 -8.69
N PRO A 605 14.86 -10.27 -7.54
CA PRO A 605 15.43 -9.07 -6.96
C PRO A 605 16.58 -8.54 -7.85
N PRO A 606 16.83 -7.22 -7.87
CA PRO A 606 17.95 -6.64 -8.62
C PRO A 606 19.28 -7.25 -8.17
N ALA A 607 20.16 -7.54 -9.13
CA ALA A 607 21.42 -8.22 -8.88
C ALA A 607 22.45 -7.31 -8.18
N ASN A 608 22.34 -5.99 -8.37
CA ASN A 608 23.23 -5.00 -7.78
C ASN A 608 22.47 -3.75 -7.30
N LEU A 609 22.98 -3.08 -6.25
CA LEU A 609 22.41 -1.84 -5.71
C LEU A 609 22.34 -0.68 -6.74
N LEU A 610 23.16 -0.72 -7.79
CA LEU A 610 23.17 0.24 -8.90
C LEU A 610 22.01 0.06 -9.90
N GLU A 611 21.33 -1.08 -9.89
CA GLU A 611 20.28 -1.43 -10.86
C GLU A 611 18.93 -0.76 -10.54
N GLY A 612 18.79 -0.20 -9.33
CA GLY A 612 17.58 0.51 -8.90
C GLY A 612 16.42 -0.43 -8.55
N ARG A 613 15.20 -0.07 -8.95
CA ARG A 613 14.03 -0.97 -8.84
C ARG A 613 14.13 -2.01 -9.96
N GLY A 614 14.20 -3.29 -9.58
CA GLY A 614 14.51 -4.38 -10.51
C GLY A 614 13.56 -4.44 -11.71
N THR A 615 14.13 -4.55 -12.90
CA THR A 615 13.44 -4.72 -14.20
C THR A 615 12.61 -6.01 -14.29
N GLN A 616 12.77 -6.90 -13.31
CA GLN A 616 12.06 -8.17 -13.14
C GLN A 616 11.36 -8.27 -11.75
N SER A 617 11.17 -7.14 -11.05
CA SER A 617 10.47 -7.13 -9.77
C SER A 617 9.00 -7.51 -9.92
N GLY A 618 8.52 -8.41 -9.07
CA GLY A 618 7.10 -8.70 -8.87
C GLY A 618 6.42 -7.85 -7.77
N ALA A 619 7.12 -6.94 -7.08
CA ALA A 619 6.52 -6.26 -5.92
C ALA A 619 5.42 -5.27 -6.34
N HIS A 620 4.36 -5.15 -5.53
CA HIS A 620 3.05 -4.59 -5.87
C HIS A 620 3.07 -3.24 -6.62
N VAL A 621 4.06 -2.39 -6.33
CA VAL A 621 4.26 -1.11 -7.03
C VAL A 621 5.38 -1.18 -8.06
N ASP A 622 6.49 -1.86 -7.74
CA ASP A 622 7.67 -1.97 -8.62
C ASP A 622 7.39 -2.78 -9.90
N ILE A 623 6.35 -3.61 -9.90
CA ILE A 623 5.88 -4.37 -11.06
C ILE A 623 5.51 -3.48 -12.26
N MET A 624 5.18 -2.19 -12.03
CA MET A 624 4.99 -1.22 -13.12
C MET A 624 6.30 -0.80 -13.82
N GLY A 625 7.45 -1.17 -13.26
CA GLY A 625 8.76 -1.15 -13.90
C GLY A 625 9.19 -2.49 -14.53
N ASN A 626 8.40 -3.56 -14.37
CA ASN A 626 8.75 -4.90 -14.86
C ASN A 626 8.69 -4.96 -16.39
N PHE A 627 9.79 -5.36 -17.03
CA PHE A 627 9.93 -5.30 -18.48
C PHE A 627 8.93 -6.22 -19.20
N ALA A 628 8.64 -7.39 -18.65
CA ALA A 628 7.63 -8.29 -19.23
C ALA A 628 6.21 -7.72 -19.09
N LEU A 629 5.90 -7.02 -17.98
CA LEU A 629 4.59 -6.41 -17.78
C LEU A 629 4.37 -5.24 -18.74
N ILE A 630 5.37 -4.39 -18.87
CA ILE A 630 5.35 -3.28 -19.82
C ILE A 630 5.24 -3.84 -21.25
N GLU A 631 5.95 -4.92 -21.61
CA GLU A 631 5.85 -5.53 -22.93
C GLU A 631 4.45 -6.11 -23.21
N ASP A 632 3.88 -6.87 -22.27
CA ASP A 632 2.52 -7.43 -22.38
C ASP A 632 1.47 -6.31 -22.56
N ILE A 633 1.59 -5.20 -21.81
CA ILE A 633 0.71 -4.03 -21.95
C ILE A 633 0.88 -3.33 -23.30
N LEU A 634 2.12 -3.03 -23.71
CA LEU A 634 2.37 -2.31 -24.97
C LEU A 634 1.90 -3.12 -26.19
N ARG A 635 2.03 -4.46 -26.17
CA ARG A 635 1.50 -5.34 -27.23
C ARG A 635 -0.03 -5.26 -27.33
N VAL A 636 -0.75 -5.27 -26.21
CA VAL A 636 -2.23 -5.12 -26.21
C VAL A 636 -2.67 -3.69 -26.54
N ALA A 637 -1.89 -2.67 -26.18
CA ALA A 637 -2.14 -1.27 -26.60
C ALA A 637 -1.94 -1.07 -28.11
N ALA A 638 -0.91 -1.70 -28.69
CA ALA A 638 -0.75 -1.91 -30.14
C ALA A 638 -1.77 -2.90 -30.75
N GLY A 639 -2.71 -3.39 -29.92
CA GLY A 639 -3.89 -4.17 -30.30
C GLY A 639 -3.62 -5.60 -30.71
N ALA A 640 -2.66 -6.26 -30.05
CA ALA A 640 -2.67 -7.71 -29.88
C ALA A 640 -3.81 -8.15 -28.93
N ASN A 641 -4.18 -9.42 -28.99
CA ASN A 641 -5.10 -10.08 -28.05
C ASN A 641 -4.35 -11.03 -27.09
N GLY A 642 -5.05 -11.62 -26.11
CA GLY A 642 -4.39 -12.44 -25.09
C GLY A 642 -3.84 -13.79 -25.61
N GLU A 643 -4.39 -14.36 -26.67
CA GLU A 643 -3.84 -15.57 -27.32
C GLU A 643 -2.54 -15.23 -28.07
N GLU A 644 -2.43 -14.03 -28.65
CA GLU A 644 -1.19 -13.51 -29.27
C GLU A 644 -0.10 -13.17 -28.22
N LEU A 645 -0.46 -12.96 -26.94
CA LEU A 645 0.49 -12.92 -25.83
C LEU A 645 0.93 -14.32 -25.34
N GLY A 646 0.40 -15.41 -25.92
CA GLY A 646 0.61 -16.78 -25.46
C GLY A 646 -0.36 -17.25 -24.36
N GLY A 647 -1.45 -16.53 -24.11
CA GLY A 647 -2.49 -16.92 -23.16
C GLY A 647 -2.11 -16.70 -21.70
N ASP A 648 -2.40 -17.68 -20.85
CA ASP A 648 -2.06 -17.65 -19.43
C ASP A 648 -0.58 -17.91 -19.19
N ARG A 649 0.02 -17.18 -18.23
CA ARG A 649 1.36 -17.44 -17.71
C ARG A 649 1.27 -17.52 -16.19
N VAL A 650 1.41 -18.71 -15.64
CA VAL A 650 1.21 -19.00 -14.21
C VAL A 650 2.38 -19.82 -13.66
N TYR A 651 2.89 -19.40 -12.51
CA TYR A 651 3.94 -20.06 -11.72
C TYR A 651 3.44 -20.45 -10.32
N SER A 652 2.36 -19.82 -9.86
CA SER A 652 1.67 -20.13 -8.61
C SER A 652 0.74 -21.32 -8.74
N ASP A 653 0.30 -21.83 -7.60
CA ASP A 653 -0.58 -22.99 -7.50
C ASP A 653 -2.09 -22.55 -7.54
N ILE A 654 -2.40 -21.35 -8.09
CA ILE A 654 -3.72 -20.70 -8.07
C ILE A 654 -4.86 -21.54 -8.66
N PHE A 655 -4.61 -22.30 -9.73
CA PHE A 655 -5.63 -23.18 -10.32
C PHE A 655 -5.98 -24.36 -9.40
N GLU A 656 -5.04 -24.84 -8.59
CA GLU A 656 -5.34 -25.84 -7.56
C GLU A 656 -6.13 -25.21 -6.41
N TRP A 657 -5.71 -24.03 -5.94
CA TRP A 657 -6.39 -23.29 -4.88
C TRP A 657 -7.83 -22.91 -5.25
N SER A 658 -8.07 -22.55 -6.51
CA SER A 658 -9.42 -22.27 -7.00
C SER A 658 -10.30 -23.51 -7.07
N GLU A 659 -9.75 -24.68 -7.36
CA GLU A 659 -10.55 -25.92 -7.36
C GLU A 659 -10.92 -26.42 -5.96
N ARG A 660 -10.11 -26.10 -4.95
CA ARG A 660 -10.47 -26.33 -3.54
C ARG A 660 -11.62 -25.45 -3.05
N ILE A 661 -11.90 -24.32 -3.71
CA ILE A 661 -13.01 -23.41 -3.37
C ILE A 661 -14.32 -23.90 -3.98
N ASN A 662 -15.26 -24.27 -3.09
CA ASN A 662 -16.61 -24.70 -3.44
C ASN A 662 -17.55 -23.50 -3.63
N LEU A 663 -17.38 -22.77 -4.74
CA LEU A 663 -18.29 -21.70 -5.18
C LEU A 663 -19.17 -22.20 -6.33
N LYS A 664 -20.49 -21.99 -6.21
CA LYS A 664 -21.44 -22.23 -7.31
C LYS A 664 -21.29 -21.13 -8.37
N LEU A 665 -20.79 -21.53 -9.55
CA LEU A 665 -20.64 -20.70 -10.75
C LEU A 665 -21.89 -20.66 -11.63
#